data_AF-A0AA96RAV4-F1
#
_entry.id   AF-A0AA96RAV4-F1
#
_cell.length_a   1.000
_cell.length_b   1.000
_cell.length_c   1.000
_cell.angle_alpha   90.00
_cell.angle_beta   90.00
_cell.angle_gamma   90.00
#
_symmetry.space_group_name_H-M   'P 1'
#
loop_
_entity.id
_entity.type
_entity.pdbx_description
1 polymer ?
#
loop_
_entity_poly.entity_id
_entity_poly.type
_entity_poly.pdbx_seq_one_letter_code
_entity_poly.pdbx_strand_id
1 'polypeptide(L)'
;MKAKKLISTILSAAMVVSLMIGAPLPRAESEESGGSLTAQAGEVNLALNKTVTASSSYEAGVIGKKYLVDGVRGVTSKSFGWSSDVYNTGDTTWVWATVDLGASYNVKRIDLYPRNDGSFTGNNFPVNFELKVSLDNINWKVVRKLSDYPLNPSGVQSFDFPAERARYVRVEGLGVKTWMYGMQLSEMEVYGDPASGLGAVKGVHENGELKLEVQNSSGVPLDAQFYKRVLIPADLTQYGVSAFQNPDAKELPAYYPQEYGDISLSPEEMAKITQSDDKYQITKSVENSPYQRFDLEFDQPVERELYVTWEGRTDQVATLYVWDYAITNWVALTSREGNPLRDIQLTGKFGTSNVQGGKAHFMVAAAQKNITEPSKKPAPNEYDFTFIWETDTQYYSRSYPNIFEKMNRWIADNKDPLKIKYVIHTGDLVQNWNMADQWGVADRNMKILEEAGIPYGVVSGNHDINHNVNDYEYYWNYFGRDRFAGQPWYGGDLSNNRHHYDLISAGGMDFVILYLGVYGRLDQQTVDWANSVLSKYKDRYAIVGTHAYIEGSGKYGVNGKEIMEKVIAPNENVFMVVSGHYHGAFYNVKRINGKVVYEVLSDYQEGPEGGLGYIRLLQFDAKNKRMYMNTYSPYKDDYNFFADDKEQATFPLDTAKGEMTLMTDRFGISTEWNDELLGTLPNVQTGPASIKLEPVAVGNANEWFVKLIDSNGNATSSELWRFQEPAYLDTASVDGDKMVLRFDKPLADGAAADPADFSVQVQGKPTVVRSVYSAGNEVQLTLSQAVLFDRTVTISYTPGTKPLNDYAGYPVKGITNIPVTNLSPKPGRAFTP
;
A
#
# COMPACT_ATOMS: atom_id res chain seq x y z
N MET A 1 9.28 25.24 -40.95
CA MET A 1 8.75 26.57 -40.55
C MET A 1 7.41 26.94 -41.21
N LYS A 2 6.49 25.98 -41.46
CA LYS A 2 5.13 26.24 -42.02
C LYS A 2 4.02 25.41 -41.31
N ALA A 3 4.14 25.25 -39.99
CA ALA A 3 3.16 24.52 -39.17
C ALA A 3 2.69 25.31 -37.90
N LYS A 4 3.12 26.57 -37.72
CA LYS A 4 2.80 27.41 -36.55
C LYS A 4 1.65 28.41 -36.79
N LYS A 5 0.65 28.08 -37.62
CA LYS A 5 -0.40 29.06 -38.01
C LYS A 5 -1.84 28.53 -38.06
N LEU A 6 -2.16 27.47 -37.30
CA LEU A 6 -3.52 26.94 -37.19
C LEU A 6 -4.00 26.70 -35.74
N ILE A 7 -3.32 27.27 -34.73
CA ILE A 7 -3.71 27.20 -33.32
C ILE A 7 -3.51 28.58 -32.67
N SER A 8 -4.37 29.54 -33.01
CA SER A 8 -4.38 30.87 -32.36
C SER A 8 -5.80 31.47 -32.24
N THR A 9 -6.83 30.63 -32.23
CA THR A 9 -8.24 31.07 -32.38
C THR A 9 -9.15 30.56 -31.26
N ILE A 10 -8.63 29.86 -30.25
CA ILE A 10 -9.42 29.24 -29.16
C ILE A 10 -9.16 29.88 -27.78
N LEU A 11 -8.11 30.70 -27.62
CA LEU A 11 -7.62 31.16 -26.31
C LEU A 11 -7.92 32.64 -25.96
N SER A 12 -8.78 33.33 -26.72
CA SER A 12 -9.00 34.78 -26.56
C SER A 12 -10.48 35.16 -26.39
N ALA A 13 -11.09 34.72 -25.28
CA ALA A 13 -12.43 35.13 -24.88
C ALA A 13 -12.69 35.07 -23.35
N ALA A 14 -11.98 35.90 -22.55
CA ALA A 14 -12.46 36.48 -21.26
C ALA A 14 -11.35 37.24 -20.49
N MET A 15 -10.90 38.43 -20.92
CA MET A 15 -10.09 39.31 -20.04
C MET A 15 -10.14 40.81 -20.42
N VAL A 16 -11.15 41.53 -19.91
CA VAL A 16 -11.36 43.01 -19.94
C VAL A 16 -12.38 43.32 -18.82
N VAL A 17 -12.22 44.26 -17.87
CA VAL A 17 -11.08 45.07 -17.38
C VAL A 17 -11.37 45.49 -15.92
N SER A 18 -10.40 45.64 -15.01
CA SER A 18 -9.91 46.96 -14.56
C SER A 18 -8.68 46.86 -13.65
N LEU A 19 -7.64 47.63 -13.97
CA LEU A 19 -6.56 48.04 -13.05
C LEU A 19 -6.87 49.44 -12.49
N MET A 20 -6.44 49.74 -11.25
CA MET A 20 -5.36 50.74 -10.99
C MET A 20 -5.23 51.17 -9.51
N ILE A 21 -3.99 51.57 -9.18
CA ILE A 21 -3.52 52.34 -8.01
C ILE A 21 -3.45 51.54 -6.68
N GLY A 22 -2.41 51.82 -5.88
CA GLY A 22 -2.10 51.09 -4.65
C GLY A 22 -1.31 51.90 -3.62
N ALA A 23 -0.64 51.15 -2.73
CA ALA A 23 0.03 51.57 -1.48
C ALA A 23 -0.92 51.96 -0.32
N PRO A 24 -0.51 51.80 0.95
CA PRO A 24 0.48 50.88 1.52
C PRO A 24 -0.16 49.87 2.52
N LEU A 25 0.61 48.91 3.04
CA LEU A 25 0.18 48.02 4.13
C LEU A 25 0.00 48.79 5.46
N PRO A 26 -1.15 48.64 6.15
CA PRO A 26 -1.26 48.95 7.57
C PRO A 26 -1.26 47.67 8.43
N ARG A 27 -0.42 47.75 9.45
CA ARG A 27 -0.37 47.01 10.73
C ARG A 27 -1.72 46.46 11.23
N ALA A 28 -1.66 45.28 11.85
CA ALA A 28 -2.79 44.66 12.54
C ALA A 28 -3.32 45.51 13.70
N GLU A 29 -4.63 45.74 13.70
CA GLU A 29 -5.46 46.02 14.87
C GLU A 29 -6.73 45.17 14.81
N SER A 30 -7.36 44.98 15.97
CA SER A 30 -8.46 44.04 16.18
C SER A 30 -9.80 44.76 16.10
N GLU A 31 -10.76 44.19 15.36
CA GLU A 31 -12.18 44.50 15.56
C GLU A 31 -13.01 43.22 15.53
N GLU A 32 -13.80 43.03 16.59
CA GLU A 32 -14.89 42.07 16.62
C GLU A 32 -16.01 42.56 15.70
N SER A 33 -16.51 41.71 14.81
CA SER A 33 -17.90 41.82 14.36
C SER A 33 -18.48 40.44 14.08
N GLY A 34 -19.42 40.03 14.93
CA GLY A 34 -20.14 38.76 14.79
C GLY A 34 -21.13 38.79 13.62
N GLY A 35 -20.73 38.26 12.48
CA GLY A 35 -21.61 38.00 11.34
C GLY A 35 -22.25 36.61 11.41
N SER A 36 -23.28 36.44 12.26
CA SER A 36 -24.07 35.20 12.29
C SER A 36 -24.94 35.08 11.03
N LEU A 37 -24.38 34.54 9.95
CA LEU A 37 -25.14 34.14 8.77
C LEU A 37 -25.85 32.81 9.05
N THR A 38 -27.11 32.89 9.47
CA THR A 38 -28.01 31.73 9.43
C THR A 38 -28.17 31.27 7.98
N ALA A 39 -28.24 29.95 7.76
CA ALA A 39 -28.43 29.31 6.45
C ALA A 39 -29.36 30.10 5.51
N GLN A 40 -28.93 30.30 4.27
CA GLN A 40 -29.74 31.03 3.29
C GLN A 40 -31.02 30.27 2.98
N ALA A 41 -32.11 31.02 2.75
CA ALA A 41 -33.40 30.44 2.43
C ALA A 41 -33.32 29.65 1.11
N GLY A 42 -33.28 28.32 1.22
CA GLY A 42 -33.17 27.38 0.09
C GLY A 42 -32.02 26.38 0.18
N GLU A 43 -31.08 26.53 1.11
CA GLU A 43 -29.99 25.57 1.29
C GLU A 43 -30.44 24.29 2.03
N VAL A 44 -29.98 23.12 1.56
CA VAL A 44 -30.29 21.81 2.15
C VAL A 44 -29.07 21.28 2.92
N ASN A 45 -29.27 20.91 4.20
CA ASN A 45 -28.26 20.17 4.96
C ASN A 45 -28.10 18.76 4.37
N LEU A 46 -26.96 18.52 3.73
CA LEU A 46 -26.60 17.26 3.08
C LEU A 46 -26.23 16.14 4.07
N ALA A 47 -25.83 16.50 5.29
CA ALA A 47 -25.48 15.57 6.35
C ALA A 47 -26.71 14.97 7.07
N LEU A 48 -27.90 15.58 6.92
CA LEU A 48 -29.09 15.21 7.67
C LEU A 48 -29.46 13.71 7.55
N ASN A 49 -29.51 13.03 8.69
CA ASN A 49 -29.76 11.59 8.87
C ASN A 49 -28.80 10.68 8.08
N LYS A 50 -27.56 11.12 7.85
CA LYS A 50 -26.52 10.35 7.16
C LYS A 50 -25.72 9.43 8.09
N THR A 51 -24.93 8.54 7.49
CA THR A 51 -24.08 7.61 8.23
C THR A 51 -22.86 8.35 8.79
N VAL A 52 -22.66 8.25 10.11
CA VAL A 52 -21.51 8.83 10.81
C VAL A 52 -20.58 7.73 11.29
N THR A 53 -19.28 7.90 11.02
CA THR A 53 -18.19 7.13 11.62
C THR A 53 -17.29 8.09 12.41
N ALA A 54 -16.56 7.60 13.41
CA ALA A 54 -15.69 8.40 14.26
C ALA A 54 -14.57 7.53 14.83
N SER A 55 -13.43 8.10 15.23
CA SER A 55 -12.37 7.33 15.90
C SER A 55 -12.83 6.76 17.24
N SER A 56 -13.64 7.52 18.00
CA SER A 56 -14.38 7.02 19.15
C SER A 56 -15.72 7.72 19.30
N SER A 57 -16.64 7.15 20.07
CA SER A 57 -17.97 7.73 20.31
C SER A 57 -18.56 7.23 21.61
N TYR A 58 -19.02 8.17 22.43
CA TYR A 58 -19.74 7.86 23.65
C TYR A 58 -21.22 7.64 23.32
N GLU A 59 -21.62 6.38 23.18
CA GLU A 59 -22.97 5.98 22.79
C GLU A 59 -23.84 5.77 24.04
N ALA A 60 -24.56 6.80 24.49
CA ALA A 60 -25.39 6.73 25.70
C ALA A 60 -26.67 7.57 25.60
N GLY A 61 -27.82 6.88 25.51
CA GLY A 61 -29.14 7.50 25.54
C GLY A 61 -29.39 8.43 24.35
N VAL A 62 -29.13 9.72 24.54
CA VAL A 62 -29.30 10.81 23.56
C VAL A 62 -27.96 11.40 23.07
N ILE A 63 -26.83 10.80 23.46
CA ILE A 63 -25.48 11.11 22.95
C ILE A 63 -25.03 9.94 22.06
N GLY A 64 -24.38 10.24 20.92
CA GLY A 64 -23.83 9.21 20.02
C GLY A 64 -23.76 9.66 18.55
N LYS A 65 -23.10 8.87 17.69
CA LYS A 65 -22.78 9.24 16.29
C LYS A 65 -23.98 9.71 15.47
N LYS A 66 -25.14 9.05 15.61
CA LYS A 66 -26.36 9.39 14.86
C LYS A 66 -26.93 10.77 15.21
N TYR A 67 -26.61 11.29 16.39
CA TYR A 67 -27.07 12.59 16.88
C TYR A 67 -26.18 13.74 16.39
N LEU A 68 -25.03 13.46 15.78
CA LEU A 68 -24.19 14.49 15.15
C LEU A 68 -24.87 15.13 13.91
N VAL A 69 -25.86 14.45 13.33
CA VAL A 69 -26.44 14.82 12.03
C VAL A 69 -27.96 14.66 12.01
N ASP A 70 -28.63 14.78 13.16
CA ASP A 70 -30.07 14.58 13.27
C ASP A 70 -30.89 15.85 12.98
N GLY A 71 -30.21 16.97 12.70
CA GLY A 71 -30.78 18.29 12.45
C GLY A 71 -31.06 19.09 13.73
N VAL A 72 -30.66 18.58 14.90
CA VAL A 72 -30.89 19.24 16.20
C VAL A 72 -29.63 20.01 16.60
N ARG A 73 -29.56 21.24 16.09
CA ARG A 73 -28.48 22.26 16.21
C ARG A 73 -28.08 22.72 17.64
N GLY A 74 -28.39 21.92 18.67
CA GLY A 74 -28.18 22.24 20.07
C GLY A 74 -28.67 21.12 20.98
N VAL A 75 -28.26 21.17 22.24
CA VAL A 75 -28.60 20.14 23.24
C VAL A 75 -30.08 20.24 23.65
N THR A 76 -30.80 19.14 23.56
CA THR A 76 -32.23 19.00 23.90
C THR A 76 -32.48 17.71 24.69
N SER A 77 -33.68 17.52 25.22
CA SER A 77 -34.08 16.26 25.88
C SER A 77 -34.13 15.03 24.97
N LYS A 78 -33.86 15.17 23.66
CA LYS A 78 -33.90 14.09 22.66
C LYS A 78 -32.58 13.88 21.90
N SER A 79 -31.70 14.88 21.90
CA SER A 79 -30.40 14.86 21.22
C SER A 79 -29.41 15.74 21.97
N PHE A 80 -28.23 15.22 22.26
CA PHE A 80 -27.09 15.94 22.84
C PHE A 80 -25.93 16.07 21.84
N GLY A 81 -26.12 15.59 20.60
CA GLY A 81 -25.06 15.46 19.61
C GLY A 81 -24.11 14.29 19.86
N TRP A 82 -22.88 14.45 19.40
CA TRP A 82 -21.80 13.46 19.52
C TRP A 82 -20.66 13.97 20.41
N SER A 83 -20.12 13.04 21.18
CA SER A 83 -18.94 13.21 22.03
C SER A 83 -17.99 12.05 21.75
N SER A 84 -16.71 12.32 21.50
CA SER A 84 -15.72 11.25 21.35
C SER A 84 -15.40 10.62 22.72
N ASP A 85 -15.27 9.29 22.78
CA ASP A 85 -15.05 8.54 24.02
C ASP A 85 -13.56 8.33 24.31
N VAL A 86 -12.81 9.42 24.42
CA VAL A 86 -11.36 9.36 24.71
C VAL A 86 -11.06 8.82 26.10
N TYR A 87 -12.04 8.86 27.01
CA TYR A 87 -11.91 8.26 28.33
C TYR A 87 -11.74 6.74 28.26
N ASN A 88 -12.58 6.07 27.48
CA ASN A 88 -12.50 4.61 27.33
C ASN A 88 -11.48 4.18 26.25
N THR A 89 -11.20 5.00 25.22
CA THR A 89 -10.24 4.63 24.16
C THR A 89 -8.81 5.09 24.41
N GLY A 90 -8.56 6.07 25.29
CA GLY A 90 -7.24 6.66 25.56
C GLY A 90 -6.67 7.54 24.43
N ASP A 91 -7.20 7.43 23.21
CA ASP A 91 -6.77 8.21 22.04
C ASP A 91 -7.19 9.69 22.16
N THR A 92 -6.20 10.53 22.46
CA THR A 92 -6.30 12.00 22.43
C THR A 92 -5.59 12.62 21.21
N THR A 93 -4.94 11.80 20.39
CA THR A 93 -4.09 12.25 19.28
C THR A 93 -4.87 12.35 17.97
N TRP A 94 -5.81 11.44 17.71
CA TRP A 94 -6.54 11.32 16.44
C TRP A 94 -8.07 11.33 16.58
N VAL A 95 -8.62 12.38 17.17
CA VAL A 95 -10.06 12.49 17.40
C VAL A 95 -10.78 13.08 16.19
N TRP A 96 -11.59 12.27 15.49
CA TRP A 96 -12.34 12.70 14.30
C TRP A 96 -13.75 12.14 14.24
N ALA A 97 -14.62 12.85 13.50
CA ALA A 97 -15.92 12.38 13.05
C ALA A 97 -16.05 12.60 11.54
N THR A 98 -16.56 11.59 10.82
CA THR A 98 -16.75 11.56 9.37
C THR A 98 -18.21 11.27 9.04
N VAL A 99 -18.82 12.10 8.20
CA VAL A 99 -20.15 11.90 7.62
C VAL A 99 -20.02 11.35 6.20
N ASP A 100 -20.68 10.24 5.89
CA ASP A 100 -20.91 9.77 4.52
C ASP A 100 -22.22 10.36 3.98
N LEU A 101 -22.14 11.34 3.08
CA LEU A 101 -23.29 11.99 2.45
C LEU A 101 -24.12 11.03 1.58
N GLY A 102 -23.64 9.81 1.32
CA GLY A 102 -24.31 8.75 0.55
C GLY A 102 -24.32 8.96 -0.97
N ALA A 103 -23.86 10.13 -1.43
CA ALA A 103 -23.66 10.52 -2.82
C ALA A 103 -22.60 11.63 -2.87
N SER A 104 -22.11 11.97 -4.06
CA SER A 104 -21.13 13.05 -4.24
C SER A 104 -21.79 14.40 -4.46
N TYR A 105 -21.30 15.43 -3.76
CA TYR A 105 -21.78 16.81 -3.79
C TYR A 105 -20.62 17.76 -4.06
N ASN A 106 -20.91 18.95 -4.59
CA ASN A 106 -19.97 20.06 -4.63
C ASN A 106 -20.10 20.81 -3.30
N VAL A 107 -19.41 20.30 -2.27
CA VAL A 107 -19.45 20.82 -0.91
C VAL A 107 -18.75 22.16 -0.86
N LYS A 108 -19.43 23.19 -0.33
CA LYS A 108 -18.95 24.59 -0.30
C LYS A 108 -18.94 25.21 1.10
N ARG A 109 -19.69 24.64 2.05
CA ARG A 109 -19.69 25.06 3.46
C ARG A 109 -19.87 23.86 4.39
N ILE A 110 -19.20 23.90 5.53
CA ILE A 110 -19.42 23.00 6.68
C ILE A 110 -19.79 23.88 7.86
N ASP A 111 -20.87 23.57 8.55
CA ASP A 111 -21.33 24.26 9.75
C ASP A 111 -21.21 23.32 10.95
N LEU A 112 -20.34 23.68 11.91
CA LEU A 112 -20.19 22.95 13.15
C LEU A 112 -20.96 23.66 14.27
N TYR A 113 -21.84 22.92 14.95
CA TYR A 113 -22.60 23.44 16.07
C TYR A 113 -21.94 23.01 17.39
N PRO A 114 -21.42 23.94 18.19
CA PRO A 114 -20.96 23.64 19.54
C PRO A 114 -22.15 23.26 20.44
N ARG A 115 -21.87 22.67 21.60
CA ARG A 115 -22.87 22.52 22.67
C ARG A 115 -23.44 23.89 23.07
N ASN A 116 -24.67 23.92 23.57
CA ASN A 116 -25.34 25.16 24.00
C ASN A 116 -26.14 25.02 25.31
N ASP A 117 -25.87 23.98 26.10
CA ASP A 117 -26.54 23.69 27.38
C ASP A 117 -25.98 24.51 28.56
N GLY A 118 -26.04 25.84 28.43
CA GLY A 118 -25.72 26.78 29.50
C GLY A 118 -24.23 26.76 29.85
N SER A 119 -23.86 26.30 31.05
CA SER A 119 -22.47 26.28 31.52
C SER A 119 -21.55 25.35 30.72
N PHE A 120 -22.09 24.45 29.90
CA PHE A 120 -21.35 23.57 29.00
C PHE A 120 -21.36 24.05 27.52
N THR A 121 -21.81 25.29 27.27
CA THR A 121 -21.78 25.89 25.94
C THR A 121 -20.35 25.87 25.37
N GLY A 122 -20.20 25.36 24.15
CA GLY A 122 -18.92 25.21 23.48
C GLY A 122 -17.94 24.18 24.08
N ASN A 123 -18.29 23.51 25.19
CA ASN A 123 -17.32 22.75 25.96
C ASN A 123 -16.74 21.58 25.15
N ASN A 124 -15.42 21.55 25.01
CA ASN A 124 -14.66 20.57 24.20
C ASN A 124 -14.94 20.68 22.67
N PHE A 125 -15.35 21.85 22.18
CA PHE A 125 -15.20 22.18 20.75
C PHE A 125 -13.71 22.22 20.38
N PRO A 126 -13.28 21.78 19.18
CA PRO A 126 -11.86 21.69 18.85
C PRO A 126 -11.21 23.08 18.67
N VAL A 127 -10.00 23.23 19.22
CA VAL A 127 -9.17 24.45 19.11
C VAL A 127 -8.23 24.38 17.90
N ASN A 128 -7.61 23.21 17.71
CA ASN A 128 -6.78 22.91 16.54
C ASN A 128 -7.48 21.78 15.78
N PHE A 129 -7.87 22.02 14.52
CA PHE A 129 -8.56 21.02 13.72
C PHE A 129 -8.44 21.26 12.22
N GLU A 130 -8.66 20.19 11.47
CA GLU A 130 -8.81 20.22 10.03
C GLU A 130 -10.23 19.80 9.64
N LEU A 131 -10.81 20.53 8.69
CA LEU A 131 -11.97 20.09 7.94
C LEU A 131 -11.47 19.48 6.65
N LYS A 132 -11.89 18.25 6.38
CA LYS A 132 -11.43 17.45 5.24
C LYS A 132 -12.61 16.93 4.44
N VAL A 133 -12.40 16.74 3.15
CA VAL A 133 -13.37 16.13 2.24
C VAL A 133 -12.71 15.01 1.44
N SER A 134 -13.49 14.01 1.04
CA SER A 134 -13.03 12.83 0.32
C SER A 134 -14.11 12.25 -0.58
N LEU A 135 -13.72 11.54 -1.64
CA LEU A 135 -14.62 10.77 -2.50
C LEU A 135 -14.71 9.28 -2.10
N ASP A 136 -13.70 8.76 -1.40
CA ASP A 136 -13.45 7.33 -1.18
C ASP A 136 -13.26 6.93 0.30
N ASN A 137 -13.28 7.91 1.23
CA ASN A 137 -13.02 7.76 2.67
C ASN A 137 -11.55 7.41 3.02
N ILE A 138 -10.66 7.35 2.03
CA ILE A 138 -9.24 6.96 2.15
C ILE A 138 -8.34 8.17 1.87
N ASN A 139 -8.55 8.84 0.74
CA ASN A 139 -7.79 10.00 0.29
C ASN A 139 -8.51 11.28 0.73
N TRP A 140 -7.87 12.09 1.56
CA TRP A 140 -8.48 13.24 2.23
C TRP A 140 -7.84 14.57 1.80
N LYS A 141 -8.65 15.46 1.21
CA LYS A 141 -8.26 16.84 0.93
C LYS A 141 -8.65 17.73 2.10
N VAL A 142 -7.68 18.43 2.69
CA VAL A 142 -7.93 19.46 3.71
C VAL A 142 -8.54 20.68 3.02
N VAL A 143 -9.76 21.05 3.38
CA VAL A 143 -10.47 22.24 2.86
C VAL A 143 -10.32 23.45 3.78
N ARG A 144 -10.15 23.21 5.08
CA ARG A 144 -9.80 24.25 6.07
C ARG A 144 -8.86 23.63 7.12
N LYS A 145 -7.83 24.39 7.52
CA LYS A 145 -6.98 24.09 8.67
C LYS A 145 -7.09 25.26 9.66
N LEU A 146 -7.44 24.95 10.90
CA LEU A 146 -7.66 25.91 11.97
C LEU A 146 -6.70 25.60 13.12
N SER A 147 -6.07 26.64 13.66
CA SER A 147 -5.22 26.58 14.84
C SER A 147 -5.58 27.74 15.77
N ASP A 148 -5.43 27.52 17.08
CA ASP A 148 -5.76 28.50 18.13
C ASP A 148 -7.20 29.05 18.03
N TYR A 149 -8.14 28.23 17.55
CA TYR A 149 -9.56 28.59 17.42
C TYR A 149 -10.19 28.86 18.80
N PRO A 150 -11.15 29.79 18.93
CA PRO A 150 -11.69 30.18 20.23
C PRO A 150 -12.16 29.00 21.09
N LEU A 151 -11.70 28.98 22.34
CA LEU A 151 -12.20 28.05 23.35
C LEU A 151 -13.68 28.31 23.66
N ASN A 152 -14.45 27.23 23.74
CA ASN A 152 -15.87 27.24 24.08
C ASN A 152 -16.71 28.25 23.26
N PRO A 153 -16.67 28.18 21.91
CA PRO A 153 -17.43 29.09 21.06
C PRO A 153 -18.93 28.83 21.21
N SER A 154 -19.73 29.88 20.95
CA SER A 154 -21.19 29.81 20.99
C SER A 154 -21.78 30.19 19.63
N GLY A 155 -22.97 29.66 19.32
CA GLY A 155 -23.57 29.78 17.99
C GLY A 155 -22.89 28.88 16.95
N VAL A 156 -23.42 28.86 15.73
CA VAL A 156 -22.85 28.08 14.62
C VAL A 156 -21.45 28.57 14.25
N GLN A 157 -20.53 27.64 14.03
CA GLN A 157 -19.21 27.92 13.48
C GLN A 157 -19.22 27.51 12.01
N SER A 158 -19.36 28.50 11.12
CA SER A 158 -19.52 28.29 9.68
C SER A 158 -18.21 28.41 8.92
N PHE A 159 -17.94 27.46 8.03
CA PHE A 159 -16.69 27.36 7.29
C PHE A 159 -16.94 27.20 5.78
N ASP A 160 -17.01 28.31 5.06
CA ASP A 160 -17.04 28.31 3.59
C ASP A 160 -15.66 28.02 2.98
N PHE A 161 -15.64 27.45 1.78
CA PHE A 161 -14.45 27.19 0.96
C PHE A 161 -14.85 27.06 -0.53
N PRO A 162 -13.90 27.14 -1.49
CA PRO A 162 -14.18 26.84 -2.89
C PRO A 162 -14.85 25.46 -3.02
N ALA A 163 -15.84 25.33 -3.92
CA ALA A 163 -16.65 24.12 -3.95
C ALA A 163 -15.83 22.87 -4.36
N GLU A 164 -15.83 21.85 -3.50
CA GLU A 164 -15.05 20.61 -3.67
C GLU A 164 -15.97 19.41 -3.88
N ARG A 165 -15.66 18.56 -4.86
CA ARG A 165 -16.44 17.34 -5.14
C ARG A 165 -16.13 16.28 -4.09
N ALA A 166 -17.10 15.92 -3.25
CA ALA A 166 -16.90 15.00 -2.14
C ALA A 166 -18.16 14.19 -1.80
N ARG A 167 -17.95 12.97 -1.30
CA ARG A 167 -18.98 12.11 -0.68
C ARG A 167 -18.83 12.05 0.83
N TYR A 168 -17.60 12.12 1.34
CA TYR A 168 -17.30 12.05 2.77
C TYR A 168 -16.76 13.40 3.25
N VAL A 169 -17.18 13.81 4.44
CA VAL A 169 -16.74 15.05 5.09
C VAL A 169 -16.33 14.74 6.52
N ARG A 170 -15.13 15.18 6.92
CA ARG A 170 -14.55 14.91 8.23
C ARG A 170 -14.18 16.20 8.95
N VAL A 171 -14.44 16.23 10.26
CA VAL A 171 -13.78 17.12 11.22
C VAL A 171 -12.78 16.30 12.03
N GLU A 172 -11.52 16.75 12.09
CA GLU A 172 -10.41 16.05 12.75
C GLU A 172 -9.66 16.99 13.68
N GLY A 173 -9.74 16.75 14.99
CA GLY A 173 -9.06 17.50 16.04
C GLY A 173 -7.60 17.09 16.18
N LEU A 174 -6.70 18.07 16.17
CA LEU A 174 -5.25 17.88 16.24
C LEU A 174 -4.77 17.98 17.70
N GLY A 175 -4.68 16.84 18.39
CA GLY A 175 -4.16 16.73 19.76
C GLY A 175 -5.08 17.33 20.83
N VAL A 176 -6.20 16.64 21.11
CA VAL A 176 -7.26 17.13 22.02
C VAL A 176 -7.04 16.70 23.48
N LYS A 177 -6.61 17.64 24.33
CA LYS A 177 -6.01 17.36 25.64
C LYS A 177 -6.99 17.21 26.83
N THR A 178 -8.18 16.64 26.64
CA THR A 178 -9.18 16.55 27.72
C THR A 178 -9.40 15.13 28.20
N TRP A 179 -9.78 14.98 29.48
CA TRP A 179 -9.84 13.70 30.19
C TRP A 179 -11.07 12.83 29.86
N MET A 180 -12.19 13.44 29.47
CA MET A 180 -13.48 12.74 29.35
C MET A 180 -13.97 12.62 27.89
N TYR A 181 -14.02 13.74 27.16
CA TYR A 181 -14.48 13.77 25.76
C TYR A 181 -13.57 14.63 24.90
N GLY A 182 -12.81 14.02 23.99
CA GLY A 182 -11.80 14.75 23.20
C GLY A 182 -12.38 15.85 22.33
N MET A 183 -13.52 15.59 21.70
CA MET A 183 -14.27 16.53 20.88
C MET A 183 -15.76 16.37 21.12
N GLN A 184 -16.50 17.48 21.17
CA GLN A 184 -17.97 17.50 21.31
C GLN A 184 -18.61 18.48 20.33
N LEU A 185 -19.67 18.02 19.65
CA LEU A 185 -20.48 18.80 18.71
C LEU A 185 -21.96 18.44 18.91
N SER A 186 -22.84 19.44 18.92
CA SER A 186 -24.29 19.20 18.98
C SER A 186 -24.86 18.77 17.62
N GLU A 187 -24.33 19.31 16.52
CA GLU A 187 -24.69 18.98 15.13
C GLU A 187 -23.50 19.33 14.21
N MET A 188 -23.39 18.66 13.07
CA MET A 188 -22.53 18.98 11.94
C MET A 188 -23.38 18.99 10.67
N GLU A 189 -23.59 20.17 10.11
CA GLU A 189 -24.31 20.33 8.86
C GLU A 189 -23.33 20.52 7.71
N VAL A 190 -23.67 19.98 6.54
CA VAL A 190 -22.85 20.07 5.34
C VAL A 190 -23.69 20.70 4.23
N TYR A 191 -23.15 21.72 3.59
CA TYR A 191 -23.85 22.46 2.54
C TYR A 191 -23.03 22.48 1.25
N GLY A 192 -23.74 22.29 0.16
CA GLY A 192 -23.20 22.12 -1.16
C GLY A 192 -24.33 21.95 -2.14
N ASP A 193 -24.01 22.15 -3.41
CA ASP A 193 -24.94 21.78 -4.47
C ASP A 193 -24.75 20.28 -4.74
N PRO A 194 -25.79 19.53 -5.16
CA PRO A 194 -25.58 18.25 -5.84
C PRO A 194 -24.48 18.43 -6.90
N ALA A 195 -23.57 17.46 -7.06
CA ALA A 195 -22.45 17.55 -8.01
C ALA A 195 -22.92 17.44 -9.48
N SER A 196 -23.83 18.33 -9.86
CA SER A 196 -25.03 18.07 -10.68
C SER A 196 -25.85 16.86 -10.22
N GLY A 197 -27.18 16.91 -10.31
CA GLY A 197 -28.10 15.79 -10.00
C GLY A 197 -28.08 14.69 -11.07
N LEU A 198 -26.93 14.53 -11.72
CA LEU A 198 -26.63 13.75 -12.89
C LEU A 198 -25.41 12.91 -12.52
N GLY A 199 -25.60 11.61 -12.37
CA GLY A 199 -24.50 10.69 -12.10
C GLY A 199 -24.79 9.33 -12.67
N ALA A 200 -23.89 8.81 -13.50
CA ALA A 200 -23.81 7.39 -13.74
C ALA A 200 -22.98 6.81 -12.59
N VAL A 201 -23.63 6.10 -11.66
CA VAL A 201 -23.11 5.81 -10.29
C VAL A 201 -22.31 4.50 -10.25
N LYS A 202 -22.43 3.68 -11.29
CA LYS A 202 -21.67 2.47 -11.52
C LYS A 202 -21.65 2.24 -13.03
N GLY A 203 -20.49 1.99 -13.60
CA GLY A 203 -20.33 1.55 -14.98
C GLY A 203 -19.65 0.19 -15.01
N VAL A 204 -20.18 -0.72 -15.82
CA VAL A 204 -19.63 -2.05 -16.01
C VAL A 204 -19.57 -2.34 -17.49
N HIS A 205 -18.40 -2.69 -17.99
CA HIS A 205 -18.29 -3.32 -19.31
C HIS A 205 -18.45 -4.84 -19.13
N GLU A 206 -19.51 -5.41 -19.70
CA GLU A 206 -19.85 -6.83 -19.61
C GLU A 206 -20.50 -7.27 -20.92
N ASN A 207 -20.07 -8.40 -21.50
CA ASN A 207 -20.71 -9.04 -22.65
C ASN A 207 -20.86 -8.15 -23.90
N GLY A 208 -19.89 -7.23 -24.11
CA GLY A 208 -19.92 -6.25 -25.19
C GLY A 208 -20.83 -5.05 -24.93
N GLU A 209 -21.37 -4.91 -23.72
CA GLU A 209 -22.24 -3.80 -23.33
C GLU A 209 -21.59 -2.93 -22.25
N LEU A 210 -21.61 -1.62 -22.45
CA LEU A 210 -21.39 -0.65 -21.38
C LEU A 210 -22.72 -0.46 -20.65
N LYS A 211 -22.83 -1.08 -19.49
CA LYS A 211 -23.97 -0.97 -18.59
C LYS A 211 -23.69 0.13 -17.58
N LEU A 212 -24.68 0.94 -17.26
CA LEU A 212 -24.60 1.94 -16.20
C LEU A 212 -25.84 1.96 -15.33
N GLU A 213 -25.67 2.33 -14.07
CA GLU A 213 -26.77 2.76 -13.22
C GLU A 213 -26.86 4.30 -13.28
N VAL A 214 -27.91 4.83 -13.89
CA VAL A 214 -28.18 6.27 -13.98
C VAL A 214 -28.90 6.73 -12.72
N GLN A 215 -28.41 7.81 -12.11
CA GLN A 215 -29.14 8.58 -11.13
C GLN A 215 -29.47 9.96 -11.73
N ASN A 216 -30.75 10.19 -11.95
CA ASN A 216 -31.33 11.41 -12.48
C ASN A 216 -32.33 11.97 -11.46
N SER A 217 -31.85 12.86 -10.59
CA SER A 217 -32.68 13.49 -9.56
C SER A 217 -33.36 14.78 -10.02
N SER A 218 -33.15 15.22 -11.26
CA SER A 218 -33.78 16.44 -11.81
C SER A 218 -35.15 16.17 -12.43
N GLY A 219 -35.43 14.93 -12.83
CA GLY A 219 -36.65 14.56 -13.56
C GLY A 219 -36.69 15.04 -15.02
N VAL A 220 -35.62 15.70 -15.49
CA VAL A 220 -35.46 16.11 -16.89
C VAL A 220 -34.81 14.95 -17.66
N PRO A 221 -35.32 14.53 -18.83
CA PRO A 221 -34.64 13.51 -19.65
C PRO A 221 -33.21 13.91 -20.00
N LEU A 222 -32.29 12.94 -19.95
CA LEU A 222 -30.86 13.15 -20.18
C LEU A 222 -30.37 12.36 -21.39
N ASP A 223 -29.38 12.87 -22.10
CA ASP A 223 -28.64 12.10 -23.09
C ASP A 223 -27.34 11.58 -22.47
N ALA A 224 -27.16 10.27 -22.47
CA ALA A 224 -25.93 9.60 -22.01
C ALA A 224 -24.97 9.41 -23.19
N GLN A 225 -23.90 10.20 -23.22
CA GLN A 225 -22.83 10.11 -24.20
C GLN A 225 -21.66 9.31 -23.62
N PHE A 226 -21.38 8.15 -24.21
CA PHE A 226 -20.32 7.24 -23.80
C PHE A 226 -19.04 7.60 -24.54
N TYR A 227 -17.94 7.74 -23.81
CA TYR A 227 -16.64 8.07 -24.37
C TYR A 227 -15.62 7.02 -23.97
N LYS A 228 -14.74 6.62 -24.91
CA LYS A 228 -13.46 6.00 -24.56
C LYS A 228 -12.42 7.09 -24.38
N ARG A 229 -11.56 6.95 -23.38
CA ARG A 229 -10.37 7.79 -23.25
C ARG A 229 -9.32 7.26 -24.20
N VAL A 230 -9.12 7.93 -25.34
CA VAL A 230 -8.03 7.58 -26.25
C VAL A 230 -6.73 8.07 -25.63
N LEU A 231 -5.93 7.13 -25.13
CA LEU A 231 -4.57 7.40 -24.70
C LEU A 231 -3.81 7.99 -25.88
N ILE A 232 -3.41 9.27 -25.77
CA ILE A 232 -2.53 9.94 -26.73
C ILE A 232 -1.38 8.97 -27.03
N PRO A 233 -1.15 8.55 -28.30
CA PRO A 233 0.10 7.91 -28.67
C PRO A 233 1.17 8.93 -28.29
N ALA A 234 2.02 8.60 -27.33
CA ALA A 234 2.87 9.59 -26.70
C ALA A 234 3.85 10.09 -27.76
N ASP A 235 3.52 11.23 -28.37
CA ASP A 235 4.46 11.98 -29.17
C ASP A 235 5.44 12.60 -28.18
N LEU A 236 6.41 11.79 -27.74
CA LEU A 236 7.51 12.18 -26.86
C LEU A 236 8.39 13.28 -27.50
N THR A 237 8.08 13.72 -28.73
CA THR A 237 8.69 14.91 -29.33
C THR A 237 8.02 16.22 -28.88
N GLN A 238 6.83 16.19 -28.27
CA GLN A 238 6.12 17.37 -27.75
C GLN A 238 6.31 17.61 -26.24
N TYR A 239 6.76 16.59 -25.49
CA TYR A 239 7.10 16.67 -24.07
C TYR A 239 8.48 16.06 -23.91
N GLY A 240 9.44 16.77 -23.31
CA GLY A 240 10.81 16.25 -23.19
C GLY A 240 10.84 15.04 -22.27
N VAL A 241 11.12 13.84 -22.80
CA VAL A 241 11.14 12.61 -22.00
C VAL A 241 12.54 12.01 -21.97
N SER A 242 13.05 11.82 -20.77
CA SER A 242 14.27 11.05 -20.52
C SER A 242 13.92 9.82 -19.67
N ALA A 243 14.34 8.64 -20.09
CA ALA A 243 14.14 7.42 -19.31
C ALA A 243 15.48 6.79 -18.91
N PHE A 244 15.44 6.06 -17.79
CA PHE A 244 16.58 5.43 -17.15
C PHE A 244 16.17 4.05 -16.66
N GLN A 245 17.13 3.16 -16.49
CA GLN A 245 16.94 1.85 -15.87
C GLN A 245 17.95 1.62 -14.76
N ASN A 246 17.54 0.87 -13.74
CA ASN A 246 18.42 0.34 -12.71
C ASN A 246 18.04 -1.13 -12.49
N PRO A 247 18.90 -2.09 -12.89
CA PRO A 247 18.63 -3.50 -12.67
C PRO A 247 18.72 -3.87 -11.18
N ASP A 248 19.74 -3.37 -10.48
CA ASP A 248 20.19 -3.94 -9.20
C ASP A 248 19.92 -3.03 -8.01
N ALA A 249 18.78 -2.34 -8.02
CA ALA A 249 18.36 -1.45 -6.95
C ALA A 249 17.92 -2.22 -5.69
N LYS A 250 18.79 -2.22 -4.66
CA LYS A 250 18.47 -2.73 -3.31
C LYS A 250 17.26 -2.02 -2.69
N GLU A 251 17.13 -0.72 -2.99
CA GLU A 251 16.05 0.14 -2.53
C GLU A 251 15.62 1.11 -3.63
N LEU A 252 14.41 1.64 -3.50
CA LEU A 252 13.97 2.76 -4.33
C LEU A 252 14.77 4.03 -3.96
N PRO A 253 15.20 4.85 -4.93
CA PRO A 253 16.13 5.95 -4.70
C PRO A 253 15.52 7.04 -3.82
N ALA A 254 16.09 7.28 -2.64
CA ALA A 254 15.51 8.17 -1.63
C ALA A 254 15.50 9.66 -1.99
N TYR A 255 16.33 10.11 -2.94
CA TYR A 255 16.48 11.50 -3.35
C TYR A 255 16.84 11.64 -4.84
N TYR A 256 16.66 12.83 -5.40
CA TYR A 256 16.90 13.17 -6.81
C TYR A 256 17.88 14.36 -6.94
N PRO A 257 18.80 14.42 -7.94
CA PRO A 257 19.14 13.41 -8.96
C PRO A 257 20.56 12.82 -8.85
N GLN A 258 20.75 11.64 -9.47
CA GLN A 258 22.03 11.11 -9.99
C GLN A 258 22.99 10.33 -9.04
N GLU A 259 22.55 9.85 -7.87
CA GLU A 259 23.45 9.10 -6.96
C GLU A 259 23.27 7.56 -6.94
N TYR A 260 22.24 6.99 -7.58
CA TYR A 260 21.88 5.56 -7.44
C TYR A 260 22.30 4.63 -8.60
N GLY A 261 23.15 5.08 -9.52
CA GLY A 261 23.66 4.24 -10.62
C GLY A 261 22.72 4.06 -11.81
N ASP A 262 21.68 4.89 -11.93
CA ASP A 262 20.77 4.96 -13.07
C ASP A 262 21.51 5.00 -14.42
N ILE A 263 21.14 4.09 -15.33
CA ILE A 263 21.64 4.04 -16.70
C ILE A 263 20.60 4.67 -17.63
N SER A 264 20.95 5.77 -18.30
CA SER A 264 20.07 6.39 -19.32
C SER A 264 19.78 5.41 -20.46
N LEU A 265 18.53 5.37 -20.92
CA LEU A 265 18.18 4.61 -22.12
C LEU A 265 18.75 5.27 -23.38
N SER A 266 19.26 4.45 -24.29
CA SER A 266 19.68 4.89 -25.63
C SER A 266 18.48 5.24 -26.53
N PRO A 267 18.67 5.97 -27.64
CA PRO A 267 17.57 6.29 -28.56
C PRO A 267 16.81 5.07 -29.12
N GLU A 268 17.49 3.93 -29.30
CA GLU A 268 16.88 2.68 -29.76
C GLU A 268 16.03 2.02 -28.67
N GLU A 269 16.40 2.17 -27.40
CA GLU A 269 15.62 1.71 -26.25
C GLU A 269 14.45 2.64 -25.96
N MET A 270 14.64 3.96 -26.08
CA MET A 270 13.58 4.97 -26.02
C MET A 270 12.51 4.76 -27.08
N ALA A 271 12.86 4.31 -28.29
CA ALA A 271 11.90 4.07 -29.36
C ALA A 271 10.91 2.92 -29.05
N LYS A 272 11.34 1.95 -28.24
CA LYS A 272 10.53 0.79 -27.83
C LYS A 272 9.35 1.23 -26.96
N ILE A 273 9.62 2.05 -25.94
CA ILE A 273 8.63 2.46 -24.92
C ILE A 273 7.55 3.46 -25.40
N THR A 274 7.34 3.60 -26.71
CA THR A 274 6.48 4.64 -27.31
C THR A 274 5.09 4.15 -27.72
N GLN A 275 4.95 2.85 -28.00
CA GLN A 275 3.78 2.26 -28.66
C GLN A 275 3.47 0.91 -28.02
N SER A 276 2.18 0.59 -27.91
CA SER A 276 1.74 -0.73 -27.47
C SER A 276 1.87 -1.71 -28.66
N ASP A 277 3.10 -2.18 -28.95
CA ASP A 277 3.44 -2.99 -30.13
C ASP A 277 4.23 -4.28 -29.86
N ASP A 278 4.23 -4.74 -28.59
CA ASP A 278 4.92 -5.92 -28.07
C ASP A 278 6.45 -5.89 -28.30
N LYS A 279 7.07 -4.69 -28.38
CA LYS A 279 8.53 -4.47 -28.41
C LYS A 279 9.01 -3.79 -27.13
N TYR A 280 9.44 -4.61 -26.19
CA TYR A 280 9.79 -4.14 -24.85
C TYR A 280 11.18 -3.54 -24.70
N GLN A 281 11.29 -2.49 -23.89
CA GLN A 281 12.51 -2.23 -23.13
C GLN A 281 12.56 -3.09 -21.88
N ILE A 282 13.62 -3.88 -21.74
CA ILE A 282 13.72 -4.95 -20.72
C ILE A 282 14.81 -4.60 -19.71
N THR A 283 14.44 -4.55 -18.44
CA THR A 283 15.36 -4.47 -17.29
C THR A 283 15.19 -5.74 -16.45
N LYS A 284 16.29 -6.36 -16.03
CA LYS A 284 16.33 -7.67 -15.37
C LYS A 284 17.26 -7.63 -14.17
N SER A 285 16.93 -8.37 -13.11
CA SER A 285 17.89 -8.70 -12.07
C SER A 285 17.59 -10.03 -11.39
N VAL A 286 18.65 -10.72 -10.99
CA VAL A 286 18.62 -11.89 -10.09
C VAL A 286 18.97 -11.51 -8.65
N GLU A 287 19.44 -10.28 -8.42
CA GLU A 287 19.93 -9.81 -7.13
C GLU A 287 18.90 -8.97 -6.38
N ASN A 288 18.45 -7.87 -6.99
CA ASN A 288 17.61 -6.85 -6.33
C ASN A 288 16.39 -6.49 -7.21
N SER A 289 15.57 -5.53 -6.79
CA SER A 289 14.34 -5.14 -7.49
C SER A 289 14.63 -4.19 -8.67
N PRO A 290 14.41 -4.59 -9.94
CA PRO A 290 14.67 -3.70 -11.06
C PRO A 290 13.60 -2.60 -11.17
N TYR A 291 14.03 -1.39 -11.51
CA TYR A 291 13.13 -0.29 -11.87
C TYR A 291 13.51 0.40 -13.17
N GLN A 292 12.53 1.06 -13.77
CA GLN A 292 12.70 2.04 -14.84
C GLN A 292 12.13 3.38 -14.39
N ARG A 293 12.89 4.46 -14.57
CA ARG A 293 12.54 5.84 -14.19
C ARG A 293 12.28 6.67 -15.45
N PHE A 294 11.29 7.55 -15.40
CA PHE A 294 10.86 8.39 -16.50
C PHE A 294 10.74 9.84 -16.01
N ASP A 295 11.52 10.74 -16.60
CA ASP A 295 11.47 12.18 -16.35
C ASP A 295 10.70 12.85 -17.48
N LEU A 296 9.77 13.73 -17.11
CA LEU A 296 8.91 14.47 -18.02
C LEU A 296 9.13 15.96 -17.85
N GLU A 297 9.52 16.64 -18.93
CA GLU A 297 9.74 18.07 -19.01
C GLU A 297 8.57 18.77 -19.72
N PHE A 298 8.08 19.85 -19.12
CA PHE A 298 6.92 20.61 -19.57
C PHE A 298 7.32 22.03 -20.01
N ASP A 299 7.10 22.33 -21.29
CA ASP A 299 7.32 23.67 -21.88
C ASP A 299 6.38 24.75 -21.30
N GLN A 300 5.31 24.37 -20.61
CA GLN A 300 4.30 25.25 -20.02
C GLN A 300 3.91 24.76 -18.62
N PRO A 301 3.41 25.64 -17.72
CA PRO A 301 2.94 25.22 -16.40
C PRO A 301 1.84 24.14 -16.48
N VAL A 302 1.92 23.15 -15.59
CA VAL A 302 0.87 22.14 -15.41
C VAL A 302 -0.21 22.73 -14.49
N GLU A 303 -1.23 23.35 -15.09
CA GLU A 303 -2.30 24.06 -14.35
C GLU A 303 -3.46 23.17 -13.89
N ARG A 304 -3.38 21.85 -14.09
CA ARG A 304 -4.46 20.87 -13.87
C ARG A 304 -3.93 19.46 -13.67
N GLU A 305 -4.78 18.55 -13.18
CA GLU A 305 -4.45 17.12 -13.11
C GLU A 305 -4.17 16.54 -14.51
N LEU A 306 -3.19 15.64 -14.55
CA LEU A 306 -2.78 14.84 -15.70
C LEU A 306 -2.74 13.37 -15.28
N TYR A 307 -2.79 12.46 -16.26
CA TYR A 307 -2.69 11.03 -16.01
C TYR A 307 -1.39 10.49 -16.61
N VAL A 308 -0.58 9.80 -15.81
CA VAL A 308 0.55 8.98 -16.28
C VAL A 308 0.08 7.55 -16.49
N THR A 309 0.55 6.90 -17.54
CA THR A 309 0.22 5.51 -17.88
C THR A 309 1.50 4.75 -18.22
N TRP A 310 1.64 3.56 -17.65
CA TRP A 310 2.64 2.57 -18.01
C TRP A 310 1.95 1.27 -18.42
N GLU A 311 2.42 0.66 -19.51
CA GLU A 311 1.99 -0.62 -20.03
C GLU A 311 3.21 -1.51 -20.28
N GLY A 312 3.16 -2.73 -19.76
CA GLY A 312 4.30 -3.62 -19.80
C GLY A 312 4.11 -4.90 -19.00
N ARG A 313 5.16 -5.69 -18.91
CA ARG A 313 5.16 -7.05 -18.37
C ARG A 313 6.13 -7.22 -17.22
N THR A 314 5.73 -8.01 -16.24
CA THR A 314 6.61 -8.57 -15.21
C THR A 314 5.99 -9.83 -14.65
N ASP A 315 6.78 -10.71 -14.05
CA ASP A 315 6.32 -11.84 -13.24
C ASP A 315 6.15 -11.48 -11.75
N GLN A 316 6.48 -10.24 -11.38
CA GLN A 316 6.45 -9.69 -10.02
C GLN A 316 5.24 -8.75 -9.80
N VAL A 317 5.21 -7.98 -8.71
CA VAL A 317 4.26 -6.85 -8.58
C VAL A 317 4.88 -5.63 -9.24
N ALA A 318 4.18 -5.04 -10.22
CA ALA A 318 4.56 -3.77 -10.79
C ALA A 318 3.89 -2.62 -10.02
N THR A 319 4.68 -1.66 -9.56
CA THR A 319 4.18 -0.44 -8.90
C THR A 319 4.67 0.79 -9.64
N LEU A 320 3.73 1.68 -9.98
CA LEU A 320 3.97 3.00 -10.57
C LEU A 320 4.02 4.04 -9.45
N TYR A 321 5.11 4.78 -9.39
CA TYR A 321 5.38 5.86 -8.44
C TYR A 321 5.47 7.20 -9.14
N VAL A 322 5.18 8.27 -8.40
CA VAL A 322 5.53 9.66 -8.73
C VAL A 322 6.38 10.25 -7.60
N TRP A 323 7.25 11.20 -7.92
CA TRP A 323 7.91 12.01 -6.92
C TRP A 323 6.96 13.10 -6.37
N ASP A 324 6.86 13.21 -5.05
CA ASP A 324 6.17 14.29 -4.37
C ASP A 324 7.21 15.26 -3.77
N TYR A 325 7.18 16.51 -4.23
CA TYR A 325 8.15 17.53 -3.81
C TYR A 325 7.82 18.15 -2.44
N ALA A 326 6.60 18.00 -1.92
CA ALA A 326 6.20 18.53 -0.62
C ALA A 326 6.68 17.64 0.54
N ILE A 327 6.67 16.32 0.35
CA ILE A 327 7.19 15.33 1.33
C ILE A 327 8.54 14.73 0.94
N THR A 328 9.14 15.20 -0.16
CA THR A 328 10.45 14.77 -0.70
C THR A 328 10.60 13.25 -0.77
N ASN A 329 9.62 12.57 -1.38
CA ASN A 329 9.55 11.11 -1.40
C ASN A 329 8.86 10.57 -2.66
N TRP A 330 9.13 9.30 -2.99
CA TRP A 330 8.30 8.57 -3.95
C TRP A 330 6.97 8.16 -3.31
N VAL A 331 5.88 8.41 -4.02
CA VAL A 331 4.52 8.03 -3.65
C VAL A 331 3.99 7.05 -4.69
N ALA A 332 3.51 5.88 -4.24
CA ALA A 332 2.87 4.91 -5.12
C ALA A 332 1.54 5.47 -5.64
N LEU A 333 1.39 5.56 -6.96
CA LEU A 333 0.14 5.93 -7.61
C LEU A 333 -0.78 4.72 -7.78
N THR A 334 -0.22 3.57 -8.15
CA THR A 334 -0.97 2.32 -8.31
C THR A 334 -0.04 1.11 -8.38
N SER A 335 -0.52 -0.08 -8.02
CA SER A 335 0.20 -1.35 -8.10
C SER A 335 -0.69 -2.45 -8.69
N ARG A 336 -0.09 -3.42 -9.40
CA ARG A 336 -0.77 -4.65 -9.85
C ARG A 336 0.17 -5.85 -9.80
N GLU A 337 -0.39 -7.04 -9.57
CA GLU A 337 0.31 -8.27 -9.91
C GLU A 337 0.57 -8.31 -11.42
N GLY A 338 1.82 -8.58 -11.80
CA GLY A 338 2.21 -8.84 -13.17
C GLY A 338 1.81 -10.22 -13.65
N ASN A 339 1.95 -10.43 -14.94
CA ASN A 339 1.72 -11.70 -15.61
C ASN A 339 2.87 -11.95 -16.62
N PRO A 340 3.52 -13.12 -16.63
CA PRO A 340 4.66 -13.38 -17.53
C PRO A 340 4.26 -13.58 -19.01
N LEU A 341 2.96 -13.71 -19.31
CA LEU A 341 2.44 -14.01 -20.66
C LEU A 341 1.76 -12.81 -21.35
N ARG A 342 1.38 -11.77 -20.61
CA ARG A 342 0.65 -10.60 -21.14
C ARG A 342 1.02 -9.32 -20.41
N ASP A 343 0.77 -8.20 -21.06
CA ASP A 343 1.03 -6.90 -20.48
C ASP A 343 -0.10 -6.47 -19.54
N ILE A 344 0.28 -5.72 -18.51
CA ILE A 344 -0.60 -5.07 -17.55
C ILE A 344 -0.45 -3.56 -17.66
N GLN A 345 -1.52 -2.82 -17.34
CA GLN A 345 -1.49 -1.36 -17.37
C GLN A 345 -1.71 -0.74 -15.98
N LEU A 346 -0.77 0.14 -15.62
CA LEU A 346 -0.79 1.00 -14.45
C LEU A 346 -1.11 2.43 -14.89
N THR A 347 -2.15 3.03 -14.31
CA THR A 347 -2.56 4.41 -14.56
C THR A 347 -2.63 5.17 -13.24
N GLY A 348 -2.10 6.38 -13.19
CA GLY A 348 -2.09 7.20 -11.99
C GLY A 348 -2.25 8.70 -12.29
N LYS A 349 -2.81 9.44 -11.35
CA LYS A 349 -2.94 10.90 -11.44
C LYS A 349 -1.71 11.61 -10.91
N PHE A 350 -1.38 12.77 -11.48
CA PHE A 350 -0.42 13.71 -10.91
C PHE A 350 -0.85 15.16 -11.21
N GLY A 351 -0.34 16.12 -10.45
CA GLY A 351 -0.70 17.53 -10.59
C GLY A 351 0.44 18.48 -10.23
N THR A 352 0.09 19.73 -9.89
CA THR A 352 1.03 20.80 -9.53
C THR A 352 2.03 20.44 -8.43
N SER A 353 1.61 19.64 -7.43
CA SER A 353 2.47 19.16 -6.34
C SER A 353 3.59 18.21 -6.80
N ASN A 354 3.41 17.56 -7.95
CA ASN A 354 4.36 16.62 -8.54
C ASN A 354 5.20 17.25 -9.67
N VAL A 355 5.10 18.58 -9.86
CA VAL A 355 5.81 19.30 -10.92
C VAL A 355 6.60 20.46 -10.32
N GLN A 356 7.94 20.35 -10.30
CA GLN A 356 8.82 21.44 -9.85
C GLN A 356 9.80 21.83 -10.96
N GLY A 357 9.97 23.13 -11.20
CA GLY A 357 10.87 23.63 -12.24
C GLY A 357 10.51 23.18 -13.67
N GLY A 358 9.23 22.85 -13.92
CA GLY A 358 8.78 22.28 -15.19
C GLY A 358 9.13 20.80 -15.38
N LYS A 359 9.45 20.06 -14.31
CA LYS A 359 9.74 18.62 -14.35
C LYS A 359 8.85 17.81 -13.43
N ALA A 360 8.48 16.61 -13.85
CA ALA A 360 7.92 15.55 -13.01
C ALA A 360 8.71 14.26 -13.18
N HIS A 361 8.75 13.45 -12.12
CA HIS A 361 9.52 12.19 -12.08
C HIS A 361 8.60 11.03 -11.75
N PHE A 362 8.69 9.97 -12.54
CA PHE A 362 7.93 8.73 -12.39
C PHE A 362 8.87 7.54 -12.37
N MET A 363 8.44 6.47 -11.73
CA MET A 363 9.21 5.24 -11.68
C MET A 363 8.27 4.05 -11.69
N VAL A 364 8.62 3.01 -12.42
CA VAL A 364 7.97 1.70 -12.32
C VAL A 364 9.00 0.72 -11.78
N ALA A 365 8.68 0.07 -10.66
CA ALA A 365 9.52 -0.94 -10.06
C ALA A 365 8.80 -2.30 -10.10
N ALA A 366 9.55 -3.35 -10.41
CA ALA A 366 9.13 -4.73 -10.17
C ALA A 366 9.57 -5.11 -8.75
N ALA A 367 8.66 -4.98 -7.80
CA ALA A 367 8.85 -5.47 -6.43
C ALA A 367 8.46 -6.95 -6.37
N GLN A 368 9.31 -7.78 -5.77
CA GLN A 368 9.07 -9.23 -5.71
C GLN A 368 7.64 -9.53 -5.24
N LYS A 369 6.92 -10.38 -5.99
CA LYS A 369 5.53 -10.74 -5.67
C LYS A 369 5.44 -11.14 -4.20
N ASN A 370 4.46 -10.58 -3.47
CA ASN A 370 4.28 -10.80 -2.03
C ASN A 370 4.50 -12.27 -1.67
N ILE A 371 5.66 -12.53 -1.07
CA ILE A 371 6.06 -13.88 -0.65
C ILE A 371 5.40 -14.22 0.68
N THR A 372 4.87 -13.22 1.39
CA THR A 372 3.94 -13.44 2.49
C THR A 372 2.73 -14.20 1.98
N GLU A 373 2.59 -15.44 2.44
CA GLU A 373 1.37 -16.22 2.26
C GLU A 373 0.26 -15.63 3.14
N PRO A 374 -1.03 -15.94 2.87
CA PRO A 374 -2.14 -15.51 3.71
C PRO A 374 -1.87 -15.72 5.20
N SER A 375 -2.11 -14.67 5.97
CA SER A 375 -1.84 -14.64 7.41
C SER A 375 -2.58 -15.76 8.12
N LYS A 376 -1.86 -16.51 8.96
CA LYS A 376 -2.41 -17.65 9.70
C LYS A 376 -1.90 -17.64 11.13
N LYS A 377 -2.83 -17.75 12.07
CA LYS A 377 -2.58 -18.18 13.44
C LYS A 377 -2.61 -19.72 13.50
N PRO A 378 -1.47 -20.41 13.62
CA PRO A 378 -1.41 -21.86 13.57
C PRO A 378 -1.83 -22.49 14.92
N ALA A 379 -2.44 -23.66 14.88
CA ALA A 379 -2.65 -24.47 16.08
C ALA A 379 -1.33 -25.13 16.54
N PRO A 380 -1.18 -25.52 17.83
CA PRO A 380 0.07 -26.11 18.36
C PRO A 380 0.56 -27.40 17.68
N ASN A 381 -0.27 -28.06 16.86
CA ASN A 381 0.10 -29.22 16.05
C ASN A 381 0.53 -28.87 14.61
N GLU A 382 0.50 -27.59 14.23
CA GLU A 382 0.83 -27.11 12.88
C GLU A 382 2.20 -26.41 12.78
N TYR A 383 2.95 -26.32 13.88
CA TYR A 383 4.33 -25.83 13.94
C TYR A 383 5.19 -26.72 14.83
N ASP A 384 6.50 -26.71 14.63
CA ASP A 384 7.49 -27.54 15.32
C ASP A 384 8.06 -26.87 16.59
N PHE A 385 8.25 -25.55 16.57
CA PHE A 385 8.73 -24.76 17.71
C PHE A 385 8.36 -23.27 17.60
N THR A 386 8.49 -22.55 18.70
CA THR A 386 8.25 -21.09 18.77
C THR A 386 9.49 -20.36 19.30
N PHE A 387 9.82 -19.21 18.72
CA PHE A 387 10.58 -18.17 19.40
C PHE A 387 9.62 -17.06 19.83
N ILE A 388 9.79 -16.52 21.04
CA ILE A 388 9.11 -15.31 21.48
C ILE A 388 9.99 -14.11 21.16
N TRP A 389 9.39 -12.98 20.85
CA TRP A 389 10.09 -11.71 20.73
C TRP A 389 9.39 -10.62 21.55
N GLU A 390 10.18 -10.02 22.45
CA GLU A 390 9.86 -8.94 23.36
C GLU A 390 10.67 -7.69 23.00
N THR A 391 10.17 -6.51 23.37
CA THR A 391 10.83 -5.23 23.12
C THR A 391 10.25 -4.16 24.03
N ASP A 392 10.98 -3.06 24.21
CA ASP A 392 10.45 -1.81 24.76
C ASP A 392 9.62 -2.06 26.03
N THR A 393 10.27 -2.69 27.01
CA THR A 393 9.68 -3.02 28.32
C THR A 393 9.93 -1.91 29.35
N GLN A 394 10.48 -0.78 28.90
CA GLN A 394 10.95 0.33 29.72
C GLN A 394 9.88 0.92 30.64
N TYR A 395 8.63 1.03 30.16
CA TYR A 395 7.51 1.48 30.97
C TYR A 395 7.01 0.42 31.96
N TYR A 396 7.13 -0.87 31.66
CA TYR A 396 6.82 -1.92 32.63
C TYR A 396 7.86 -1.91 33.77
N SER A 397 9.15 -1.77 33.45
CA SER A 397 10.21 -1.63 34.45
C SER A 397 10.10 -0.35 35.29
N ARG A 398 9.53 0.73 34.75
CA ARG A 398 9.32 1.99 35.48
C ARG A 398 8.04 2.01 36.33
N SER A 399 6.92 1.53 35.77
CA SER A 399 5.57 1.84 36.27
C SER A 399 4.66 0.63 36.41
N TYR A 400 4.84 -0.40 35.59
CA TYR A 400 3.91 -1.54 35.49
C TYR A 400 4.62 -2.90 35.65
N PRO A 401 5.36 -3.14 36.75
CA PRO A 401 6.21 -4.33 36.92
C PRO A 401 5.42 -5.64 36.83
N ASN A 402 4.14 -5.62 37.21
CA ASN A 402 3.24 -6.78 37.17
C ASN A 402 2.92 -7.23 35.73
N ILE A 403 3.00 -6.34 34.74
CA ILE A 403 2.76 -6.68 33.33
C ILE A 403 3.95 -7.49 32.80
N PHE A 404 5.17 -6.99 33.02
CA PHE A 404 6.42 -7.69 32.66
C PHE A 404 6.53 -9.05 33.39
N GLU A 405 6.18 -9.10 34.69
CA GLU A 405 6.12 -10.37 35.42
C GLU A 405 5.13 -11.34 34.78
N LYS A 406 3.92 -10.88 34.40
CA LYS A 406 2.90 -11.73 33.79
C LYS A 406 3.29 -12.21 32.39
N MET A 407 3.98 -11.40 31.60
CA MET A 407 4.56 -11.81 30.30
C MET A 407 5.55 -12.97 30.51
N ASN A 408 6.57 -12.77 31.33
CA ASN A 408 7.66 -13.74 31.47
C ASN A 408 7.21 -15.01 32.21
N ARG A 409 6.27 -14.92 33.17
CA ARG A 409 5.61 -16.09 33.76
C ARG A 409 4.78 -16.86 32.74
N TRP A 410 3.99 -16.18 31.91
CA TRP A 410 3.22 -16.86 30.87
C TRP A 410 4.14 -17.57 29.86
N ILE A 411 5.27 -16.98 29.48
CA ILE A 411 6.29 -17.62 28.64
C ILE A 411 6.86 -18.87 29.31
N ALA A 412 7.19 -18.80 30.61
CA ALA A 412 7.65 -19.95 31.39
C ALA A 412 6.60 -21.08 31.45
N ASP A 413 5.35 -20.74 31.79
CA ASP A 413 4.24 -21.68 31.93
C ASP A 413 3.84 -22.32 30.59
N ASN A 414 4.01 -21.61 29.47
CA ASN A 414 3.67 -22.08 28.13
C ASN A 414 4.86 -22.65 27.34
N LYS A 415 6.02 -22.84 27.99
CA LYS A 415 7.24 -23.37 27.38
C LYS A 415 7.01 -24.64 26.57
N ASP A 416 6.38 -25.66 27.17
CA ASP A 416 6.12 -26.93 26.51
C ASP A 416 4.87 -26.90 25.62
N PRO A 417 3.70 -26.36 26.05
CA PRO A 417 2.50 -26.26 25.21
C PRO A 417 2.70 -25.52 23.88
N LEU A 418 3.46 -24.42 23.89
CA LEU A 418 3.79 -23.63 22.70
C LEU A 418 5.17 -23.94 22.13
N LYS A 419 5.85 -24.97 22.67
CA LYS A 419 7.17 -25.45 22.21
C LYS A 419 8.20 -24.32 22.10
N ILE A 420 8.22 -23.41 23.07
CA ILE A 420 9.09 -22.25 23.10
C ILE A 420 10.54 -22.72 23.28
N LYS A 421 11.44 -22.25 22.40
CA LYS A 421 12.86 -22.61 22.40
C LYS A 421 13.81 -21.43 22.59
N TYR A 422 13.32 -20.20 22.40
CA TYR A 422 14.12 -18.99 22.52
C TYR A 422 13.26 -17.76 22.81
N VAL A 423 13.84 -16.76 23.46
CA VAL A 423 13.28 -15.40 23.59
C VAL A 423 14.28 -14.37 23.07
N ILE A 424 13.82 -13.51 22.15
CA ILE A 424 14.54 -12.35 21.65
C ILE A 424 14.05 -11.13 22.44
N HIS A 425 14.94 -10.30 23.00
CA HIS A 425 14.55 -8.99 23.54
C HIS A 425 15.30 -7.87 22.80
N THR A 426 14.59 -7.00 22.06
CA THR A 426 15.20 -5.92 21.23
C THR A 426 15.51 -4.61 21.97
N GLY A 427 15.42 -4.61 23.29
CA GLY A 427 16.01 -3.58 24.15
C GLY A 427 15.00 -2.63 24.75
N ASP A 428 15.52 -1.57 25.38
CA ASP A 428 14.78 -0.69 26.28
C ASP A 428 14.13 -1.49 27.41
N LEU A 429 14.98 -2.12 28.22
CA LEU A 429 14.61 -2.83 29.44
C LEU A 429 14.18 -1.87 30.56
N VAL A 430 14.77 -0.67 30.61
CA VAL A 430 14.48 0.37 31.62
C VAL A 430 14.21 1.72 30.96
N GLN A 431 13.46 2.62 31.62
CA GLN A 431 13.18 3.98 31.09
C GLN A 431 14.36 4.92 31.27
N ASN A 432 15.15 4.71 32.33
CA ASN A 432 16.24 5.59 32.70
C ASN A 432 17.43 4.73 33.13
N TRP A 433 18.47 4.68 32.31
CA TRP A 433 19.72 3.93 32.52
C TRP A 433 20.33 4.09 33.92
N ASN A 434 20.13 5.24 34.58
CA ASN A 434 20.67 5.52 35.92
C ASN A 434 19.73 5.13 37.10
N MET A 435 18.57 4.52 36.85
CA MET A 435 17.59 4.18 37.88
C MET A 435 17.70 2.71 38.32
N ALA A 436 18.42 2.47 39.42
CA ALA A 436 18.64 1.13 39.97
C ALA A 436 17.34 0.35 40.24
N ASP A 437 16.26 1.01 40.69
CA ASP A 437 14.97 0.36 40.93
C ASP A 437 14.38 -0.26 39.66
N GLN A 438 14.55 0.40 38.50
CA GLN A 438 14.04 -0.09 37.21
C GLN A 438 14.86 -1.30 36.74
N TRP A 439 16.18 -1.24 36.90
CA TRP A 439 17.05 -2.40 36.65
C TRP A 439 16.71 -3.59 37.55
N GLY A 440 16.37 -3.34 38.82
CA GLY A 440 15.85 -4.36 39.73
C GLY A 440 14.46 -4.90 39.35
N VAL A 441 13.73 -4.28 38.43
CA VAL A 441 12.52 -4.82 37.80
C VAL A 441 12.89 -5.65 36.57
N ALA A 442 13.72 -5.12 35.66
CA ALA A 442 14.17 -5.85 34.47
C ALA A 442 14.89 -7.15 34.84
N ASP A 443 15.87 -7.09 35.76
CA ASP A 443 16.68 -8.23 36.19
C ASP A 443 15.83 -9.39 36.73
N ARG A 444 14.88 -9.10 37.64
CA ARG A 444 14.05 -10.13 38.27
C ARG A 444 13.03 -10.74 37.30
N ASN A 445 12.53 -9.98 36.33
CA ASN A 445 11.58 -10.50 35.35
C ASN A 445 12.30 -11.33 34.28
N MET A 446 13.49 -10.94 33.83
CA MET A 446 14.29 -11.77 32.92
C MET A 446 14.79 -13.07 33.61
N LYS A 447 15.06 -13.05 34.92
CA LYS A 447 15.38 -14.25 35.71
C LYS A 447 14.30 -15.33 35.68
N ILE A 448 13.04 -14.99 35.43
CA ILE A 448 11.96 -15.99 35.28
C ILE A 448 12.25 -16.93 34.09
N LEU A 449 12.87 -16.42 33.02
CA LEU A 449 13.28 -17.23 31.87
C LEU A 449 14.48 -18.14 32.21
N GLU A 450 15.44 -17.62 33.00
CA GLU A 450 16.59 -18.39 33.50
C GLU A 450 16.15 -19.56 34.41
N GLU A 451 15.26 -19.28 35.37
CA GLU A 451 14.69 -20.26 36.30
C GLU A 451 13.85 -21.32 35.57
N ALA A 452 13.13 -20.91 34.51
CA ALA A 452 12.42 -21.82 33.61
C ALA A 452 13.35 -22.58 32.64
N GLY A 453 14.65 -22.27 32.60
CA GLY A 453 15.61 -22.84 31.66
C GLY A 453 15.24 -22.58 30.20
N ILE A 454 14.79 -21.36 29.89
CA ILE A 454 14.48 -20.88 28.54
C ILE A 454 15.65 -20.04 28.04
N PRO A 455 16.33 -20.45 26.96
CA PRO A 455 17.35 -19.65 26.30
C PRO A 455 16.82 -18.28 25.85
N TYR A 456 17.58 -17.22 26.08
CA TYR A 456 17.26 -15.87 25.60
C TYR A 456 18.53 -15.06 25.33
N GLY A 457 18.36 -14.00 24.54
CA GLY A 457 19.39 -13.00 24.25
C GLY A 457 18.76 -11.62 24.15
N VAL A 458 19.50 -10.59 24.57
CA VAL A 458 18.98 -9.23 24.75
C VAL A 458 19.99 -8.19 24.32
N VAL A 459 19.57 -7.26 23.46
CA VAL A 459 20.33 -6.06 23.09
C VAL A 459 19.83 -4.87 23.90
N SER A 460 20.71 -3.92 24.19
CA SER A 460 20.34 -2.64 24.82
C SER A 460 19.56 -1.73 23.88
N GLY A 461 18.62 -0.95 24.41
CA GLY A 461 18.04 0.23 23.75
C GLY A 461 18.69 1.55 24.19
N ASN A 462 18.16 2.72 23.76
CA ASN A 462 18.69 4.03 24.18
C ASN A 462 18.34 4.41 25.61
N HIS A 463 17.29 3.85 26.19
CA HIS A 463 16.95 4.10 27.59
C HIS A 463 17.79 3.24 28.56
N ASP A 464 18.40 2.16 28.07
CA ASP A 464 19.32 1.27 28.79
C ASP A 464 20.74 1.83 28.95
N ILE A 465 21.12 2.83 28.15
CA ILE A 465 22.47 3.39 28.09
C ILE A 465 22.46 4.91 28.27
N ASN A 466 23.60 5.49 28.66
CA ASN A 466 23.79 6.93 28.56
C ASN A 466 24.14 7.29 27.10
N HIS A 467 23.13 7.25 26.23
CA HIS A 467 23.27 7.37 24.77
C HIS A 467 23.95 8.68 24.32
N ASN A 468 23.89 9.75 25.13
CA ASN A 468 24.56 11.03 24.84
C ASN A 468 26.09 10.92 24.75
N VAL A 469 26.68 9.95 25.44
CA VAL A 469 28.13 9.66 25.43
C VAL A 469 28.45 8.21 25.05
N ASN A 470 27.43 7.46 24.62
CA ASN A 470 27.51 6.04 24.24
C ASN A 470 28.10 5.14 25.33
N ASP A 471 27.72 5.37 26.59
CA ASP A 471 28.21 4.64 27.77
C ASP A 471 27.21 3.56 28.23
N TYR A 472 27.73 2.35 28.38
CA TYR A 472 27.03 1.09 28.62
C TYR A 472 27.25 0.54 30.05
N GLU A 473 27.98 1.25 30.93
CA GLU A 473 28.35 0.74 32.27
C GLU A 473 27.15 0.20 33.06
N TYR A 474 26.00 0.89 33.02
CA TYR A 474 24.78 0.48 33.71
C TYR A 474 24.17 -0.79 33.11
N TYR A 475 24.05 -0.87 31.79
CA TYR A 475 23.58 -2.08 31.10
C TYR A 475 24.48 -3.28 31.42
N TRP A 476 25.80 -3.10 31.39
CA TRP A 476 26.78 -4.15 31.68
C TRP A 476 26.69 -4.73 33.10
N ASN A 477 26.26 -3.93 34.10
CA ASN A 477 26.07 -4.40 35.47
C ASN A 477 24.92 -5.42 35.62
N TYR A 478 23.96 -5.46 34.68
CA TYR A 478 22.80 -6.35 34.75
C TYR A 478 22.74 -7.36 33.60
N PHE A 479 23.21 -7.00 32.41
CA PHE A 479 23.13 -7.79 31.17
C PHE A 479 24.48 -7.81 30.42
N GLY A 480 25.60 -7.68 31.14
CA GLY A 480 26.94 -7.93 30.61
C GLY A 480 27.25 -9.42 30.41
N ARG A 481 28.46 -9.70 29.87
CA ARG A 481 28.94 -11.06 29.52
C ARG A 481 28.79 -12.07 30.65
N ASP A 482 29.04 -11.67 31.90
CA ASP A 482 29.08 -12.58 33.04
C ASP A 482 27.74 -13.28 33.31
N ARG A 483 26.62 -12.71 32.85
CA ARG A 483 25.29 -13.35 32.90
C ARG A 483 25.12 -14.49 31.90
N PHE A 484 25.83 -14.44 30.78
CA PHE A 484 25.60 -15.30 29.61
C PHE A 484 26.75 -16.27 29.28
N ALA A 485 28.00 -15.97 29.65
CA ALA A 485 29.18 -16.71 29.19
C ALA A 485 29.25 -18.20 29.59
N GLY A 486 28.44 -18.64 30.55
CA GLY A 486 28.29 -20.06 30.92
C GLY A 486 27.15 -20.79 30.22
N GLN A 487 26.30 -20.10 29.45
CA GLN A 487 25.09 -20.66 28.85
C GLN A 487 25.41 -21.39 27.54
N PRO A 488 24.81 -22.57 27.28
CA PRO A 488 25.17 -23.41 26.13
C PRO A 488 24.76 -22.84 24.77
N TRP A 489 23.87 -21.84 24.73
CA TRP A 489 23.50 -21.13 23.51
C TRP A 489 24.40 -19.93 23.22
N TYR A 490 25.10 -19.38 24.21
CA TYR A 490 25.88 -18.15 24.06
C TYR A 490 27.14 -18.40 23.24
N GLY A 491 27.16 -17.91 22.00
CA GLY A 491 28.25 -18.12 21.06
C GLY A 491 29.45 -17.18 21.28
N GLY A 492 29.21 -16.02 21.90
CA GLY A 492 30.22 -15.02 22.26
C GLY A 492 29.84 -13.59 21.87
N ASP A 493 30.69 -12.64 22.25
CA ASP A 493 30.40 -11.21 22.15
C ASP A 493 31.59 -10.34 21.74
N LEU A 494 31.24 -9.11 21.37
CA LEU A 494 32.10 -7.95 21.28
C LEU A 494 31.62 -6.90 22.31
N SER A 495 32.56 -6.33 23.06
CA SER A 495 32.31 -5.25 24.03
C SER A 495 31.29 -5.61 25.14
N ASN A 496 31.55 -6.72 25.84
CA ASN A 496 30.85 -7.13 27.07
C ASN A 496 29.34 -7.27 26.87
N ASN A 497 28.92 -8.09 25.92
CA ASN A 497 27.53 -8.32 25.53
C ASN A 497 26.81 -7.12 24.84
N ARG A 498 27.50 -5.99 24.55
CA ARG A 498 26.95 -4.90 23.71
C ARG A 498 26.55 -5.40 22.32
N HIS A 499 27.40 -6.22 21.73
CA HIS A 499 27.07 -7.01 20.54
C HIS A 499 27.38 -8.46 20.88
N HIS A 500 26.44 -9.38 20.67
CA HIS A 500 26.63 -10.80 20.97
C HIS A 500 25.90 -11.67 19.95
N TYR A 501 26.14 -12.97 19.99
CA TYR A 501 25.36 -13.89 19.18
C TYR A 501 25.09 -15.21 19.89
N ASP A 502 23.94 -15.78 19.58
CA ASP A 502 23.44 -17.01 20.18
C ASP A 502 23.19 -18.08 19.12
N LEU A 503 23.42 -19.33 19.48
CA LEU A 503 23.30 -20.51 18.62
C LEU A 503 22.17 -21.40 19.13
N ILE A 504 21.06 -21.42 18.38
CA ILE A 504 19.86 -22.18 18.71
C ILE A 504 19.65 -23.27 17.66
N SER A 505 19.24 -24.46 18.11
CA SER A 505 18.94 -25.59 17.22
C SER A 505 17.60 -26.18 17.63
N ALA A 506 16.59 -26.12 16.74
CA ALA A 506 15.21 -26.50 17.02
C ALA A 506 14.52 -27.02 15.77
N GLY A 507 13.66 -28.05 15.89
CA GLY A 507 12.89 -28.59 14.75
C GLY A 507 13.72 -29.11 13.56
N GLY A 508 15.00 -29.43 13.75
CA GLY A 508 15.92 -29.76 12.64
C GLY A 508 16.41 -28.55 11.85
N MET A 509 16.25 -27.33 12.40
CA MET A 509 16.80 -26.08 11.90
C MET A 509 17.86 -25.54 12.86
N ASP A 510 18.94 -25.03 12.28
CA ASP A 510 20.04 -24.37 12.98
C ASP A 510 19.98 -22.86 12.76
N PHE A 511 20.05 -22.09 13.86
CA PHE A 511 20.00 -20.63 13.85
C PHE A 511 21.27 -20.00 14.42
N VAL A 512 21.55 -18.79 13.96
CA VAL A 512 22.42 -17.82 14.63
C VAL A 512 21.63 -16.53 14.85
N ILE A 513 21.44 -16.11 16.10
CA ILE A 513 20.80 -14.85 16.42
C ILE A 513 21.91 -13.85 16.71
N LEU A 514 22.05 -12.80 15.90
CA LEU A 514 23.09 -11.78 16.05
C LEU A 514 22.48 -10.50 16.61
N TYR A 515 23.02 -10.00 17.71
CA TYR A 515 22.56 -8.78 18.36
C TYR A 515 23.53 -7.63 18.17
N LEU A 516 23.03 -6.47 17.74
CA LEU A 516 23.82 -5.26 17.50
C LEU A 516 23.33 -4.10 18.37
N GLY A 517 24.10 -3.76 19.40
CA GLY A 517 23.86 -2.61 20.28
C GLY A 517 23.68 -1.28 19.53
N VAL A 518 22.80 -0.43 20.08
CA VAL A 518 22.27 0.77 19.43
C VAL A 518 23.02 2.06 19.79
N TYR A 519 22.88 3.06 18.94
CA TYR A 519 23.50 4.39 19.00
C TYR A 519 25.04 4.40 18.99
N GLY A 520 25.59 5.53 18.56
CA GLY A 520 26.92 5.59 17.93
C GLY A 520 26.89 5.10 16.47
N ARG A 521 27.92 5.42 15.69
CA ARG A 521 28.11 4.85 14.34
C ARG A 521 28.41 3.36 14.44
N LEU A 522 28.01 2.56 13.45
CA LEU A 522 28.45 1.18 13.34
C LEU A 522 29.93 1.16 12.91
N ASP A 523 30.82 1.11 13.90
CA ASP A 523 32.26 1.14 13.67
C ASP A 523 32.75 -0.09 12.90
N GLN A 524 33.90 0.06 12.24
CA GLN A 524 34.42 -1.00 11.36
C GLN A 524 34.74 -2.29 12.13
N GLN A 525 35.13 -2.20 13.40
CA GLN A 525 35.39 -3.37 14.24
C GLN A 525 34.10 -4.18 14.45
N THR A 526 32.98 -3.50 14.70
CA THR A 526 31.66 -4.11 14.86
C THR A 526 31.17 -4.71 13.54
N VAL A 527 31.37 -4.01 12.42
CA VAL A 527 31.07 -4.53 11.06
C VAL A 527 31.86 -5.79 10.77
N ASP A 528 33.18 -5.77 10.96
CA ASP A 528 34.08 -6.89 10.67
C ASP A 528 33.75 -8.10 11.56
N TRP A 529 33.50 -7.86 12.86
CA TRP A 529 33.08 -8.88 13.81
C TRP A 529 31.73 -9.52 13.40
N ALA A 530 30.70 -8.71 13.12
CA ALA A 530 29.39 -9.18 12.70
C ALA A 530 29.45 -10.03 11.43
N ASN A 531 30.17 -9.55 10.41
CA ASN A 531 30.41 -10.30 9.18
C ASN A 531 31.19 -11.60 9.44
N SER A 532 32.17 -11.60 10.34
CA SER A 532 32.93 -12.80 10.69
C SER A 532 32.06 -13.87 11.37
N VAL A 533 31.11 -13.47 12.22
CA VAL A 533 30.15 -14.37 12.89
C VAL A 533 29.20 -14.96 11.84
N LEU A 534 28.55 -14.11 11.04
CA LEU A 534 27.58 -14.56 10.03
C LEU A 534 28.23 -15.47 8.98
N SER A 535 29.44 -15.14 8.52
CA SER A 535 30.23 -15.98 7.61
C SER A 535 30.65 -17.32 8.25
N LYS A 536 31.06 -17.33 9.52
CA LYS A 536 31.39 -18.56 10.27
C LYS A 536 30.19 -19.51 10.39
N TYR A 537 28.98 -18.96 10.49
CA TYR A 537 27.73 -19.72 10.62
C TYR A 537 26.82 -19.61 9.39
N LYS A 538 27.41 -19.45 8.20
CA LYS A 538 26.70 -19.26 6.92
C LYS A 538 25.66 -20.34 6.57
N ASP A 539 25.79 -21.54 7.14
CA ASP A 539 24.85 -22.65 6.91
C ASP A 539 23.67 -22.65 7.92
N ARG A 540 23.62 -21.66 8.83
CA ARG A 540 22.55 -21.43 9.81
C ARG A 540 21.66 -20.27 9.38
N TYR A 541 20.36 -20.37 9.64
CA TYR A 541 19.41 -19.27 9.45
C TYR A 541 19.75 -18.12 10.40
N ALA A 542 20.09 -16.95 9.87
CA ALA A 542 20.48 -15.80 10.68
C ALA A 542 19.34 -14.79 10.88
N ILE A 543 19.09 -14.46 12.15
CA ILE A 543 18.20 -13.36 12.57
C ILE A 543 19.09 -12.26 13.16
N VAL A 544 18.92 -11.01 12.74
CA VAL A 544 19.62 -9.85 13.32
C VAL A 544 18.66 -9.09 14.24
N GLY A 545 18.98 -9.02 15.53
CA GLY A 545 18.29 -8.19 16.51
C GLY A 545 19.02 -6.88 16.74
N THR A 546 18.34 -5.75 16.62
CA THR A 546 18.86 -4.41 16.96
C THR A 546 17.72 -3.56 17.47
N HIS A 547 17.99 -2.60 18.34
CA HIS A 547 16.91 -1.80 18.93
C HIS A 547 16.21 -0.91 17.90
N ALA A 548 16.97 -0.18 17.07
CA ALA A 548 16.45 0.64 15.98
C ALA A 548 16.89 0.09 14.62
N TYR A 549 15.94 -0.04 13.67
CA TYR A 549 16.23 -0.46 12.29
C TYR A 549 15.29 0.18 11.26
N ILE A 550 13.99 -0.14 11.28
CA ILE A 550 12.96 0.53 10.46
C ILE A 550 11.90 1.21 11.33
N GLU A 551 11.27 2.25 10.80
CA GLU A 551 10.16 2.99 11.39
C GLU A 551 8.80 2.38 11.06
N GLY A 552 7.72 2.85 11.70
CA GLY A 552 6.33 2.49 11.37
C GLY A 552 5.86 2.85 9.95
N SER A 553 6.74 3.49 9.17
CA SER A 553 6.58 3.81 7.74
C SER A 553 7.30 2.82 6.81
N GLY A 554 8.07 1.87 7.35
CA GLY A 554 8.94 0.96 6.60
C GLY A 554 10.30 1.56 6.18
N LYS A 555 10.53 2.86 6.40
CA LYS A 555 11.82 3.52 6.15
C LYS A 555 12.85 3.12 7.20
N TYR A 556 14.14 3.15 6.86
CA TYR A 556 15.17 2.99 7.89
C TYR A 556 15.18 4.17 8.85
N GLY A 557 15.22 3.84 10.14
CA GLY A 557 15.55 4.77 11.19
C GLY A 557 17.06 4.88 11.42
N VAL A 558 17.45 5.26 12.65
CA VAL A 558 18.84 5.37 13.08
C VAL A 558 19.58 4.04 12.87
N ASN A 559 20.76 4.12 12.26
CA ASN A 559 21.66 3.00 11.91
C ASN A 559 21.09 1.91 10.97
N GLY A 560 19.78 1.86 10.70
CA GLY A 560 19.16 0.79 9.89
C GLY A 560 19.78 0.62 8.51
N LYS A 561 19.96 1.71 7.77
CA LYS A 561 20.61 1.69 6.45
C LYS A 561 22.06 1.18 6.51
N GLU A 562 22.81 1.58 7.54
CA GLU A 562 24.21 1.18 7.72
C GLU A 562 24.32 -0.31 8.05
N ILE A 563 23.42 -0.85 8.88
CA ILE A 563 23.31 -2.28 9.18
C ILE A 563 22.91 -3.06 7.91
N MET A 564 21.96 -2.55 7.11
CA MET A 564 21.59 -3.17 5.84
C MET A 564 22.78 -3.28 4.89
N GLU A 565 23.44 -2.16 4.60
CA GLU A 565 24.49 -2.09 3.59
C GLU A 565 25.74 -2.87 3.99
N LYS A 566 26.12 -2.84 5.28
CA LYS A 566 27.41 -3.36 5.76
C LYS A 566 27.35 -4.72 6.45
N VAL A 567 26.18 -5.18 6.91
CA VAL A 567 26.02 -6.46 7.64
C VAL A 567 25.01 -7.38 6.97
N ILE A 568 23.83 -6.88 6.59
CA ILE A 568 22.79 -7.75 6.03
C ILE A 568 23.09 -8.09 4.57
N ALA A 569 23.36 -7.10 3.72
CA ALA A 569 23.62 -7.33 2.29
C ALA A 569 24.80 -8.31 2.03
N PRO A 570 25.96 -8.23 2.73
CA PRO A 570 27.08 -9.13 2.49
C PRO A 570 26.89 -10.60 2.90
N ASN A 571 25.95 -10.91 3.79
CA ASN A 571 25.79 -12.26 4.36
C ASN A 571 24.54 -12.96 3.81
N GLU A 572 24.70 -14.04 3.04
CA GLU A 572 23.59 -14.74 2.36
C GLU A 572 22.59 -15.41 3.32
N ASN A 573 22.99 -15.67 4.55
CA ASN A 573 22.20 -16.45 5.51
C ASN A 573 21.26 -15.61 6.40
N VAL A 574 21.36 -14.27 6.34
CA VAL A 574 20.45 -13.37 7.05
C VAL A 574 19.12 -13.31 6.32
N PHE A 575 18.08 -13.91 6.90
CA PHE A 575 16.73 -13.93 6.33
C PHE A 575 15.76 -12.98 7.06
N MET A 576 16.11 -12.52 8.27
CA MET A 576 15.24 -11.67 9.08
C MET A 576 16.02 -10.66 9.93
N VAL A 577 15.42 -9.48 10.10
CA VAL A 577 15.84 -8.43 11.03
C VAL A 577 14.65 -8.07 11.91
N VAL A 578 14.86 -7.94 13.22
CA VAL A 578 13.83 -7.56 14.20
C VAL A 578 14.28 -6.34 15.01
N SER A 579 13.39 -5.36 15.19
CA SER A 579 13.65 -4.12 15.93
C SER A 579 12.43 -3.52 16.62
N GLY A 580 12.67 -2.74 17.67
CA GLY A 580 11.67 -1.94 18.37
C GLY A 580 11.91 -0.44 18.16
N HIS A 581 11.96 0.33 19.25
CA HIS A 581 12.27 1.77 19.32
C HIS A 581 11.25 2.74 18.69
N TYR A 582 10.69 2.39 17.54
CA TYR A 582 9.73 3.20 16.81
C TYR A 582 8.32 2.65 17.00
N HIS A 583 7.48 3.35 17.77
CA HIS A 583 6.12 2.87 18.05
C HIS A 583 5.35 2.49 16.77
N GLY A 584 4.86 1.25 16.74
CA GLY A 584 4.17 0.71 15.58
C GLY A 584 4.42 -0.78 15.34
N ALA A 585 3.73 -1.31 14.35
CA ALA A 585 4.04 -2.59 13.72
C ALA A 585 4.16 -2.36 12.21
N PHE A 586 5.25 -2.86 11.61
CA PHE A 586 5.49 -2.80 10.17
C PHE A 586 6.41 -3.92 9.75
N TYR A 587 6.32 -4.39 8.50
CA TYR A 587 7.37 -5.23 7.92
C TYR A 587 7.62 -4.89 6.44
N ASN A 588 8.90 -4.94 6.03
CA ASN A 588 9.28 -4.98 4.62
C ASN A 588 9.59 -6.43 4.21
N VAL A 589 9.28 -6.76 2.96
CA VAL A 589 9.84 -7.92 2.25
C VAL A 589 10.80 -7.38 1.20
N LYS A 590 12.12 -7.50 1.43
CA LYS A 590 13.14 -7.01 0.48
C LYS A 590 13.91 -8.16 -0.15
N ARG A 591 14.28 -7.99 -1.42
CA ARG A 591 15.27 -8.86 -2.07
C ARG A 591 16.61 -8.11 -2.12
N ILE A 592 17.62 -8.68 -1.49
CA ILE A 592 18.93 -8.05 -1.29
C ILE A 592 20.02 -9.04 -1.68
N ASN A 593 20.73 -8.80 -2.77
CA ASN A 593 21.77 -9.68 -3.32
C ASN A 593 21.26 -11.14 -3.52
N GLY A 594 20.04 -11.30 -4.02
CA GLY A 594 19.47 -12.60 -4.40
C GLY A 594 18.88 -13.42 -3.25
N LYS A 595 18.96 -12.95 -2.00
CA LYS A 595 18.20 -13.48 -0.85
C LYS A 595 17.01 -12.59 -0.51
N VAL A 596 16.00 -13.15 0.13
CA VAL A 596 14.91 -12.39 0.73
C VAL A 596 15.23 -12.11 2.19
N VAL A 597 14.95 -10.87 2.60
CA VAL A 597 15.09 -10.39 3.98
C VAL A 597 13.75 -9.84 4.43
N TYR A 598 13.26 -10.37 5.55
CA TYR A 598 12.10 -9.86 6.27
C TYR A 598 12.57 -8.87 7.32
N GLU A 599 12.27 -7.59 7.12
CA GLU A 599 12.60 -6.54 8.07
C GLU A 599 11.36 -6.24 8.89
N VAL A 600 11.40 -6.45 10.21
CA VAL A 600 10.20 -6.39 11.05
C VAL A 600 10.40 -5.42 12.21
N LEU A 601 9.47 -4.47 12.32
CA LEU A 601 9.31 -3.58 13.46
C LEU A 601 8.16 -4.07 14.33
N SER A 602 8.36 -4.04 15.64
CA SER A 602 7.27 -4.12 16.63
C SER A 602 7.65 -3.30 17.84
N ASP A 603 6.79 -2.36 18.23
CA ASP A 603 6.93 -1.59 19.45
C ASP A 603 5.55 -1.08 19.89
N TYR A 604 5.18 -1.40 21.14
CA TYR A 604 3.89 -1.10 21.74
C TYR A 604 3.95 0.05 22.75
N GLN A 605 5.11 0.66 23.00
CA GLN A 605 5.39 1.46 24.20
C GLN A 605 4.48 2.69 24.43
N GLU A 606 3.98 3.33 23.36
CA GLU A 606 3.05 4.48 23.47
C GLU A 606 1.61 4.04 23.76
N GLY A 607 1.32 2.73 23.76
CA GLY A 607 0.04 2.17 24.13
C GLY A 607 -0.27 2.28 25.64
N PRO A 608 -1.54 2.09 26.04
CA PRO A 608 -1.93 2.14 27.44
C PRO A 608 -1.09 1.21 28.34
N GLU A 609 -0.81 1.65 29.56
CA GLU A 609 0.01 0.92 30.54
C GLU A 609 1.39 0.48 30.01
N GLY A 610 1.96 1.22 29.05
CA GLY A 610 3.26 0.93 28.45
C GLY A 610 3.23 -0.10 27.31
N GLY A 611 2.07 -0.31 26.69
CA GLY A 611 1.89 -1.27 25.59
C GLY A 611 1.16 -2.56 25.95
N LEU A 612 0.42 -2.58 27.07
CA LEU A 612 -0.52 -3.66 27.44
C LEU A 612 0.04 -5.10 27.41
N GLY A 613 1.35 -5.30 27.45
CA GLY A 613 2.01 -6.60 27.50
C GLY A 613 1.90 -7.45 26.22
N TYR A 614 1.77 -6.84 25.04
CA TYR A 614 1.81 -7.59 23.77
C TYR A 614 3.25 -8.07 23.45
N ILE A 615 3.35 -9.32 22.97
CA ILE A 615 4.59 -9.99 22.55
C ILE A 615 4.39 -10.65 21.19
N ARG A 616 5.50 -10.87 20.46
CA ARG A 616 5.51 -11.56 19.17
C ARG A 616 5.78 -13.05 19.35
N LEU A 617 5.07 -13.85 18.55
CA LEU A 617 5.22 -15.30 18.45
C LEU A 617 5.70 -15.62 17.04
N LEU A 618 6.93 -16.13 16.94
CA LEU A 618 7.55 -16.59 15.70
C LEU A 618 7.50 -18.12 15.69
N GLN A 619 6.47 -18.67 15.05
CA GLN A 619 6.13 -20.09 15.08
C GLN A 619 6.61 -20.78 13.81
N PHE A 620 7.57 -21.70 13.93
CA PHE A 620 8.27 -22.30 12.81
C PHE A 620 7.69 -23.68 12.45
N ASP A 621 7.29 -23.85 11.19
CA ASP A 621 7.01 -25.13 10.55
C ASP A 621 8.23 -25.49 9.69
N ALA A 622 9.10 -26.32 10.26
CA ALA A 622 10.39 -26.68 9.66
C ALA A 622 10.20 -27.62 8.46
N LYS A 623 9.12 -28.40 8.46
CA LYS A 623 8.77 -29.35 7.40
C LYS A 623 8.33 -28.62 6.12
N ASN A 624 7.43 -27.64 6.23
CA ASN A 624 6.93 -26.89 5.09
C ASN A 624 7.72 -25.59 4.85
N LYS A 625 8.78 -25.34 5.62
CA LYS A 625 9.67 -24.16 5.52
C LYS A 625 8.89 -22.84 5.62
N ARG A 626 8.15 -22.69 6.72
CA ARG A 626 7.37 -21.48 7.04
C ARG A 626 7.66 -20.98 8.45
N MET A 627 7.50 -19.68 8.64
CA MET A 627 7.39 -19.04 9.93
C MET A 627 6.09 -18.23 9.97
N TYR A 628 5.22 -18.55 10.92
CA TYR A 628 4.03 -17.74 11.22
C TYR A 628 4.41 -16.69 12.25
N MET A 629 4.20 -15.42 11.94
CA MET A 629 4.30 -14.33 12.91
C MET A 629 2.89 -13.96 13.38
N ASN A 630 2.70 -13.91 14.69
CA ASN A 630 1.46 -13.50 15.35
C ASN A 630 1.79 -12.64 16.58
N THR A 631 0.84 -11.81 17.04
CA THR A 631 0.96 -11.05 18.30
C THR A 631 -0.05 -11.55 19.32
N TYR A 632 0.35 -11.65 20.59
CA TYR A 632 -0.54 -11.95 21.70
C TYR A 632 -0.16 -11.15 22.94
N SER A 633 -1.13 -10.73 23.75
CA SER A 633 -0.89 -10.18 25.09
C SER A 633 -1.30 -11.20 26.16
N PRO A 634 -0.35 -11.78 26.91
CA PRO A 634 -0.63 -12.51 28.14
C PRO A 634 -1.33 -11.68 29.20
N TYR A 635 -1.21 -10.35 29.15
CA TYR A 635 -1.86 -9.45 30.08
C TYR A 635 -3.35 -9.29 29.79
N LYS A 636 -3.73 -9.10 28.53
CA LYS A 636 -5.12 -8.92 28.09
C LYS A 636 -5.86 -10.21 27.71
N ASP A 637 -5.14 -11.30 27.44
CA ASP A 637 -5.66 -12.49 26.75
C ASP A 637 -6.24 -12.15 25.37
N ASP A 638 -5.46 -11.40 24.58
CA ASP A 638 -5.92 -10.77 23.34
C ASP A 638 -4.87 -10.85 22.22
N TYR A 639 -5.31 -10.76 20.96
CA TYR A 639 -4.49 -10.88 19.76
C TYR A 639 -4.48 -9.59 18.95
N ASN A 640 -3.26 -9.14 18.61
CA ASN A 640 -2.96 -7.87 17.95
C ASN A 640 -3.34 -6.62 18.78
N PHE A 641 -2.45 -5.63 18.77
CA PHE A 641 -2.67 -4.29 19.26
C PHE A 641 -2.98 -3.31 18.11
N PHE A 642 -2.36 -3.54 16.95
CA PHE A 642 -2.61 -2.87 15.68
C PHE A 642 -3.48 -3.75 14.76
N ALA A 643 -3.68 -3.28 13.52
CA ALA A 643 -4.44 -4.03 12.51
C ALA A 643 -3.76 -5.37 12.12
N ASP A 644 -4.57 -6.40 11.84
CA ASP A 644 -4.13 -7.76 11.53
C ASP A 644 -3.09 -7.83 10.39
N ASP A 645 -3.22 -6.99 9.36
CA ASP A 645 -2.33 -6.94 8.20
C ASP A 645 -0.90 -6.48 8.51
N LYS A 646 -0.72 -5.78 9.65
CA LYS A 646 0.58 -5.35 10.19
C LYS A 646 1.17 -6.35 11.19
N GLU A 647 0.33 -7.22 11.76
CA GLU A 647 0.70 -8.03 12.92
C GLU A 647 0.64 -9.54 12.71
N GLN A 648 -0.04 -10.01 11.66
CA GLN A 648 -0.07 -11.42 11.30
C GLN A 648 0.48 -11.59 9.88
N ALA A 649 1.47 -12.47 9.73
CA ALA A 649 2.05 -12.79 8.43
C ALA A 649 2.58 -14.22 8.41
N THR A 650 2.46 -14.88 7.26
CA THR A 650 3.08 -16.20 7.01
C THR A 650 4.27 -16.00 6.09
N PHE A 651 5.48 -16.23 6.60
CA PHE A 651 6.75 -16.02 5.87
C PHE A 651 7.37 -17.36 5.43
N PRO A 652 7.48 -17.64 4.11
CA PRO A 652 8.28 -18.74 3.60
C PRO A 652 9.77 -18.55 3.90
N LEU A 653 10.44 -19.65 4.27
CA LEU A 653 11.86 -19.70 4.61
C LEU A 653 12.73 -20.23 3.45
N ASP A 654 12.09 -20.70 2.38
CA ASP A 654 12.69 -20.96 1.09
C ASP A 654 11.99 -20.07 0.06
N THR A 655 12.71 -19.09 -0.47
CA THR A 655 12.17 -18.03 -1.32
C THR A 655 12.81 -18.10 -2.70
N ALA A 656 11.99 -18.17 -3.76
CA ALA A 656 12.47 -18.42 -5.11
C ALA A 656 13.45 -17.34 -5.61
N LYS A 657 14.69 -17.76 -5.91
CA LYS A 657 15.77 -16.91 -6.46
C LYS A 657 15.61 -16.62 -7.97
N GLY A 658 14.39 -16.55 -8.49
CA GLY A 658 14.11 -16.36 -9.92
C GLY A 658 14.56 -15.00 -10.46
N GLU A 659 14.89 -14.90 -11.75
CA GLU A 659 15.16 -13.62 -12.41
C GLU A 659 13.89 -12.77 -12.46
N MET A 660 13.92 -11.58 -11.85
CA MET A 660 12.83 -10.62 -11.94
C MET A 660 13.01 -9.81 -13.21
N THR A 661 11.97 -9.74 -14.03
CA THR A 661 11.99 -8.99 -15.29
C THR A 661 10.96 -7.86 -15.26
N LEU A 662 11.36 -6.65 -15.61
CA LEU A 662 10.46 -5.52 -15.90
C LEU A 662 10.59 -5.16 -17.38
N MET A 663 9.51 -5.31 -18.13
CA MET A 663 9.44 -5.10 -19.58
C MET A 663 8.47 -3.95 -19.86
N THR A 664 8.92 -2.81 -20.35
CA THR A 664 8.04 -1.68 -20.71
C THR A 664 7.76 -1.72 -22.20
N ASP A 665 6.49 -1.81 -22.58
CA ASP A 665 6.04 -1.64 -23.97
C ASP A 665 5.72 -0.17 -24.23
N ARG A 666 5.05 0.50 -23.28
CA ARG A 666 4.67 1.90 -23.43
C ARG A 666 4.69 2.67 -22.11
N PHE A 667 5.20 3.90 -22.17
CA PHE A 667 5.04 4.90 -21.13
C PHE A 667 4.50 6.20 -21.73
N GLY A 668 3.60 6.91 -21.05
CA GLY A 668 3.03 8.15 -21.57
C GLY A 668 2.16 8.95 -20.61
N ILE A 669 1.74 10.12 -21.09
CA ILE A 669 0.80 11.05 -20.42
C ILE A 669 -0.49 11.10 -21.23
N SER A 670 -1.64 11.24 -20.56
CA SER A 670 -2.92 11.56 -21.19
C SER A 670 -3.65 12.73 -20.52
N THR A 671 -4.57 13.33 -21.26
CA THR A 671 -5.41 14.47 -20.85
C THR A 671 -6.87 14.19 -21.16
N GLU A 672 -7.79 14.87 -20.47
CA GLU A 672 -9.25 14.69 -20.58
C GLU A 672 -9.88 15.26 -21.88
N TRP A 673 -9.07 15.50 -22.92
CA TRP A 673 -9.47 16.19 -24.15
C TRP A 673 -9.40 15.31 -25.42
N ASN A 674 -8.97 14.06 -25.28
CA ASN A 674 -8.88 13.08 -26.38
C ASN A 674 -9.94 11.97 -26.25
N ASP A 675 -11.07 12.32 -25.64
CA ASP A 675 -12.14 11.38 -25.37
C ASP A 675 -13.00 11.21 -26.64
N GLU A 676 -12.97 10.00 -27.22
CA GLU A 676 -13.69 9.65 -28.46
C GLU A 676 -15.07 9.09 -28.14
N LEU A 677 -16.11 9.65 -28.76
CA LEU A 677 -17.50 9.24 -28.55
C LEU A 677 -17.74 7.83 -29.12
N LEU A 678 -18.07 6.89 -28.24
CA LEU A 678 -18.46 5.51 -28.58
C LEU A 678 -19.91 5.42 -29.04
N GLY A 679 -20.78 6.26 -28.47
CA GLY A 679 -22.20 6.28 -28.80
C GLY A 679 -23.02 7.12 -27.81
N THR A 680 -24.29 7.32 -28.14
CA THR A 680 -25.24 8.13 -27.36
C THR A 680 -26.52 7.35 -27.11
N LEU A 681 -26.98 7.32 -25.87
CA LEU A 681 -28.27 6.78 -25.46
C LEU A 681 -29.17 7.93 -24.98
N PRO A 682 -30.22 8.31 -25.74
CA PRO A 682 -31.02 9.48 -25.42
C PRO A 682 -32.13 9.21 -24.39
N ASN A 683 -32.57 10.27 -23.71
CA ASN A 683 -33.69 10.27 -22.74
C ASN A 683 -33.56 9.31 -21.53
N VAL A 684 -32.35 9.00 -21.07
CA VAL A 684 -32.15 8.13 -19.90
C VAL A 684 -32.79 8.69 -18.63
N GLN A 685 -33.36 7.77 -17.84
CA GLN A 685 -34.04 8.02 -16.57
C GLN A 685 -33.24 7.38 -15.43
N THR A 686 -33.64 7.61 -14.17
CA THR A 686 -33.05 6.89 -13.03
C THR A 686 -33.28 5.38 -13.18
N GLY A 687 -32.22 4.60 -13.04
CA GLY A 687 -32.22 3.14 -13.17
C GLY A 687 -31.14 2.62 -14.13
N PRO A 688 -31.18 1.32 -14.49
CA PRO A 688 -30.20 0.71 -15.37
C PRO A 688 -30.39 1.17 -16.82
N ALA A 689 -29.28 1.47 -17.48
CA ALA A 689 -29.19 1.77 -18.90
C ALA A 689 -27.99 1.03 -19.51
N SER A 690 -28.02 0.71 -20.81
CA SER A 690 -26.88 0.09 -21.48
C SER A 690 -26.77 0.50 -22.94
N ILE A 691 -25.54 0.47 -23.47
CA ILE A 691 -25.25 0.54 -24.90
C ILE A 691 -24.36 -0.64 -25.28
N LYS A 692 -24.67 -1.27 -26.41
CA LYS A 692 -23.81 -2.32 -26.98
C LYS A 692 -22.73 -1.69 -27.86
N LEU A 693 -21.49 -2.14 -27.69
CA LEU A 693 -20.36 -1.71 -28.49
C LEU A 693 -20.10 -2.66 -29.64
N GLU A 694 -19.63 -2.12 -30.76
CA GLU A 694 -18.96 -2.92 -31.78
C GLU A 694 -17.56 -3.31 -31.26
N PRO A 695 -17.09 -4.56 -31.45
CA PRO A 695 -15.79 -5.02 -30.95
C PRO A 695 -14.60 -4.16 -31.40
N VAL A 696 -14.71 -3.54 -32.59
CA VAL A 696 -13.69 -2.66 -33.18
C VAL A 696 -13.62 -1.29 -32.46
N ALA A 697 -14.68 -0.86 -31.77
CA ALA A 697 -14.75 0.47 -31.16
C ALA A 697 -13.83 0.63 -29.94
N VAL A 698 -13.52 -0.48 -29.23
CA VAL A 698 -12.71 -0.46 -27.99
C VAL A 698 -11.22 -0.25 -28.31
N GLY A 699 -10.65 -1.01 -29.26
CA GLY A 699 -9.30 -0.79 -29.78
C GLY A 699 -8.22 -0.69 -28.69
N ASN A 700 -7.39 0.36 -28.75
CA ASN A 700 -6.30 0.63 -27.81
C ASN A 700 -6.73 1.46 -26.57
N ALA A 701 -8.03 1.54 -26.28
CA ALA A 701 -8.54 2.29 -25.13
C ALA A 701 -8.93 1.34 -24.00
N ASN A 702 -8.35 1.58 -22.81
CA ASN A 702 -8.55 0.73 -21.63
C ASN A 702 -9.54 1.33 -20.62
N GLU A 703 -9.89 2.60 -20.79
CA GLU A 703 -10.78 3.36 -19.89
C GLU A 703 -11.87 4.09 -20.67
N TRP A 704 -13.07 4.16 -20.09
CA TRP A 704 -14.26 4.82 -20.62
C TRP A 704 -15.03 5.53 -19.51
N PHE A 705 -15.91 6.45 -19.89
CA PHE A 705 -16.79 7.17 -18.98
C PHE A 705 -18.03 7.66 -19.71
N VAL A 706 -19.01 8.18 -18.97
CA VAL A 706 -20.25 8.73 -19.52
C VAL A 706 -20.38 10.21 -19.16
N LYS A 707 -20.73 11.03 -20.15
CA LYS A 707 -21.29 12.36 -19.93
C LYS A 707 -22.81 12.26 -19.99
N LEU A 708 -23.51 12.66 -18.92
CA LEU A 708 -24.96 12.84 -18.96
C LEU A 708 -25.24 14.32 -19.22
N ILE A 709 -26.04 14.61 -20.24
CA ILE A 709 -26.33 15.97 -20.72
C ILE A 709 -27.83 16.25 -20.62
N ASP A 710 -28.22 17.39 -20.05
CA ASP A 710 -29.62 17.81 -19.98
C ASP A 710 -30.07 18.58 -21.24
N SER A 711 -31.38 18.84 -21.36
CA SER A 711 -31.96 19.58 -22.49
C SER A 711 -31.51 21.04 -22.62
N ASN A 712 -30.79 21.58 -21.62
CA ASN A 712 -30.24 22.94 -21.62
C ASN A 712 -28.73 22.95 -21.98
N GLY A 713 -28.12 21.79 -22.17
CA GLY A 713 -26.69 21.63 -22.45
C GLY A 713 -25.80 21.54 -21.21
N ASN A 714 -26.35 21.42 -20.00
CA ASN A 714 -25.57 21.15 -18.80
C ASN A 714 -25.08 19.70 -18.83
N ALA A 715 -23.78 19.47 -18.59
CA ALA A 715 -23.18 18.15 -18.63
C ALA A 715 -22.46 17.78 -17.32
N THR A 716 -22.60 16.53 -16.90
CA THR A 716 -21.76 15.90 -15.87
C THR A 716 -20.75 14.94 -16.52
N SER A 717 -19.82 14.40 -15.74
CA SER A 717 -19.05 13.21 -16.11
C SER A 717 -19.01 12.21 -14.94
N SER A 718 -19.12 10.93 -15.27
CA SER A 718 -18.82 9.84 -14.35
C SER A 718 -17.33 9.79 -13.98
N GLU A 719 -16.99 8.88 -13.09
CA GLU A 719 -15.60 8.41 -12.97
C GLU A 719 -15.17 7.62 -14.23
N LEU A 720 -13.87 7.34 -14.33
CA LEU A 720 -13.32 6.43 -15.35
C LEU A 720 -13.56 4.99 -14.92
N TRP A 721 -14.22 4.22 -15.78
CA TRP A 721 -14.33 2.77 -15.67
C TRP A 721 -13.43 2.09 -16.69
N ARG A 722 -13.08 0.83 -16.45
CA ARG A 722 -12.29 0.05 -17.40
C ARG A 722 -13.18 -0.75 -18.34
N PHE A 723 -12.68 -0.99 -19.54
CA PHE A 723 -13.22 -2.07 -20.37
C PHE A 723 -12.81 -3.41 -19.75
N GLN A 724 -13.71 -4.39 -19.74
CA GLN A 724 -13.36 -5.80 -19.65
C GLN A 724 -12.28 -6.13 -20.70
N GLU A 725 -11.13 -6.61 -20.23
CA GLU A 725 -10.04 -7.10 -21.07
C GLU A 725 -10.47 -8.42 -21.75
N PRO A 726 -10.07 -8.69 -23.02
CA PRO A 726 -10.33 -9.96 -23.70
C PRO A 726 -9.73 -11.17 -22.96
N ALA A 727 -10.11 -12.39 -23.36
CA ALA A 727 -9.48 -13.61 -22.84
C ALA A 727 -8.01 -13.73 -23.25
N TYR A 728 -7.18 -14.15 -22.30
CA TYR A 728 -5.74 -14.34 -22.48
C TYR A 728 -5.30 -15.71 -21.99
N LEU A 729 -4.24 -16.22 -22.61
CA LEU A 729 -3.64 -17.48 -22.23
C LEU A 729 -3.04 -17.36 -20.82
N ASP A 730 -3.46 -18.25 -19.93
CA ASP A 730 -2.95 -18.39 -18.57
C ASP A 730 -1.89 -19.51 -18.49
N THR A 731 -2.18 -20.67 -19.07
CA THR A 731 -1.21 -21.78 -19.16
C THR A 731 -1.32 -22.57 -20.47
N ALA A 732 -0.20 -23.15 -20.90
CA ALA A 732 -0.15 -24.08 -22.02
C ALA A 732 0.59 -25.37 -21.63
N SER A 733 0.02 -26.52 -21.97
CA SER A 733 0.63 -27.84 -21.74
C SER A 733 0.42 -28.80 -22.91
N VAL A 734 1.26 -29.83 -23.03
CA VAL A 734 1.14 -30.87 -24.06
C VAL A 734 1.45 -32.25 -23.48
N ASP A 735 0.58 -33.22 -23.76
CA ASP A 735 0.75 -34.65 -23.45
C ASP A 735 0.55 -35.46 -24.74
N GLY A 736 1.64 -36.02 -25.27
CA GLY A 736 1.65 -36.74 -26.52
C GLY A 736 1.23 -35.84 -27.69
N ASP A 737 0.15 -36.19 -28.39
CA ASP A 737 -0.41 -35.43 -29.50
C ASP A 737 -1.48 -34.41 -29.08
N LYS A 738 -1.78 -34.26 -27.78
CA LYS A 738 -2.79 -33.32 -27.27
C LYS A 738 -2.14 -32.14 -26.56
N MET A 739 -2.39 -30.93 -27.05
CA MET A 739 -2.01 -29.68 -26.39
C MET A 739 -3.26 -29.02 -25.80
N VAL A 740 -3.16 -28.52 -24.58
CA VAL A 740 -4.22 -27.78 -23.88
C VAL A 740 -3.73 -26.37 -23.60
N LEU A 741 -4.45 -25.40 -24.14
CA LEU A 741 -4.30 -23.97 -23.87
C LEU A 741 -5.43 -23.56 -22.93
N ARG A 742 -5.09 -23.08 -21.73
CA ARG A 742 -6.07 -22.68 -20.71
C ARG A 742 -6.05 -21.17 -20.53
N PHE A 743 -7.22 -20.57 -20.53
CA PHE A 743 -7.45 -19.14 -20.49
C PHE A 743 -7.94 -18.70 -19.10
N ASP A 744 -7.75 -17.41 -18.79
CA ASP A 744 -8.15 -16.79 -17.53
C ASP A 744 -9.66 -16.83 -17.29
N LYS A 745 -10.43 -16.71 -18.37
CA LYS A 745 -11.88 -16.72 -18.35
C LYS A 745 -12.43 -17.61 -19.46
N PRO A 746 -13.71 -18.03 -19.36
CA PRO A 746 -14.29 -18.93 -20.34
C PRO A 746 -14.40 -18.30 -21.75
N LEU A 747 -14.22 -19.13 -22.78
CA LEU A 747 -14.33 -18.79 -24.20
C LEU A 747 -15.70 -19.16 -24.76
N ALA A 748 -16.14 -18.46 -25.80
CA ALA A 748 -17.39 -18.78 -26.48
C ALA A 748 -17.40 -20.24 -26.98
N ASP A 749 -18.50 -20.96 -26.67
CA ASP A 749 -18.65 -22.38 -27.01
C ASP A 749 -18.57 -22.61 -28.53
N GLY A 750 -17.72 -23.54 -28.95
CA GLY A 750 -17.55 -23.88 -30.36
C GLY A 750 -16.90 -22.79 -31.21
N ALA A 751 -16.10 -21.90 -30.61
CA ALA A 751 -15.31 -20.89 -31.33
C ALA A 751 -14.43 -21.54 -32.41
N ALA A 752 -14.84 -21.35 -33.67
CA ALA A 752 -14.29 -22.04 -34.83
C ALA A 752 -12.99 -21.41 -35.36
N ALA A 753 -11.98 -21.29 -34.49
CA ALA A 753 -10.62 -20.92 -34.87
C ALA A 753 -10.01 -22.00 -35.78
N ASP A 754 -9.34 -21.57 -36.84
CA ASP A 754 -8.78 -22.49 -37.83
C ASP A 754 -7.53 -23.17 -37.24
N PRO A 755 -7.29 -24.49 -37.45
CA PRO A 755 -6.00 -25.09 -37.14
C PRO A 755 -4.79 -24.33 -37.72
N ALA A 756 -4.96 -23.61 -38.83
CA ALA A 756 -3.94 -22.74 -39.43
C ALA A 756 -3.64 -21.46 -38.64
N ASP A 757 -4.53 -21.02 -37.74
CA ASP A 757 -4.30 -19.87 -36.85
C ASP A 757 -3.26 -20.22 -35.77
N PHE A 758 -2.94 -21.51 -35.56
CA PHE A 758 -2.01 -22.01 -34.55
C PHE A 758 -0.70 -22.52 -35.16
N SER A 759 0.43 -21.99 -34.71
CA SER A 759 1.77 -22.43 -35.12
C SER A 759 2.49 -23.08 -33.94
N VAL A 760 2.59 -24.41 -33.97
CA VAL A 760 3.31 -25.20 -32.96
C VAL A 760 4.71 -25.52 -33.48
N GLN A 761 5.74 -25.26 -32.68
CA GLN A 761 7.10 -25.74 -32.94
C GLN A 761 7.55 -26.72 -31.88
N VAL A 762 8.09 -27.87 -32.30
CA VAL A 762 8.72 -28.87 -31.44
C VAL A 762 10.20 -28.86 -31.77
N GLN A 763 11.05 -28.50 -30.80
CA GLN A 763 12.50 -28.31 -31.00
C GLN A 763 12.83 -27.36 -32.17
N GLY A 764 12.06 -26.28 -32.33
CA GLY A 764 12.21 -25.32 -33.43
C GLY A 764 11.74 -25.82 -34.81
N LYS A 765 11.08 -26.98 -34.89
CA LYS A 765 10.51 -27.52 -36.14
C LYS A 765 8.98 -27.40 -36.13
N PRO A 766 8.35 -26.85 -37.19
CA PRO A 766 6.90 -26.76 -37.28
C PRO A 766 6.22 -28.13 -37.17
N THR A 767 5.13 -28.20 -36.40
CA THR A 767 4.25 -29.36 -36.27
C THR A 767 2.83 -28.94 -36.64
N VAL A 768 2.21 -29.68 -37.56
CA VAL A 768 0.85 -29.36 -38.05
C VAL A 768 -0.18 -29.63 -36.95
N VAL A 769 -1.07 -28.67 -36.70
CA VAL A 769 -2.29 -28.84 -35.91
C VAL A 769 -3.39 -29.43 -36.82
N ARG A 770 -4.05 -30.51 -36.38
CA ARG A 770 -5.10 -31.22 -37.12
C ARG A 770 -6.51 -30.74 -36.78
N SER A 771 -6.74 -30.38 -35.53
CA SER A 771 -8.05 -29.95 -35.03
C SER A 771 -7.91 -29.07 -33.80
N VAL A 772 -8.86 -28.17 -33.65
CA VAL A 772 -9.02 -27.22 -32.53
C VAL A 772 -10.40 -27.46 -31.93
N TYR A 773 -10.51 -27.44 -30.60
CA TYR A 773 -11.78 -27.55 -29.89
C TYR A 773 -11.77 -26.67 -28.64
N SER A 774 -12.71 -25.72 -28.53
CA SER A 774 -12.89 -24.90 -27.32
C SER A 774 -14.05 -25.42 -26.46
N ALA A 775 -13.85 -25.43 -25.15
CA ALA A 775 -14.91 -25.68 -24.16
C ALA A 775 -14.55 -25.03 -22.82
N GLY A 776 -15.48 -24.29 -22.23
CA GLY A 776 -15.21 -23.54 -21.00
C GLY A 776 -14.02 -22.60 -21.19
N ASN A 777 -13.00 -22.68 -20.33
CA ASN A 777 -11.79 -21.87 -20.45
C ASN A 777 -10.60 -22.61 -21.12
N GLU A 778 -10.84 -23.69 -21.85
CA GLU A 778 -9.79 -24.47 -22.51
C GLU A 778 -9.96 -24.55 -24.03
N VAL A 779 -8.84 -24.51 -24.74
CA VAL A 779 -8.71 -24.84 -26.17
C VAL A 779 -7.77 -26.03 -26.30
N GLN A 780 -8.30 -27.14 -26.80
CA GLN A 780 -7.56 -28.36 -27.05
C GLN A 780 -7.15 -28.42 -28.53
N LEU A 781 -5.85 -28.59 -28.77
CA LEU A 781 -5.27 -28.79 -30.10
C LEU A 781 -4.84 -30.25 -30.23
N THR A 782 -5.14 -30.89 -31.36
CA THR A 782 -4.57 -32.20 -31.71
C THR A 782 -3.45 -32.02 -32.73
N LEU A 783 -2.26 -32.50 -32.41
CA LEU A 783 -1.07 -32.39 -33.26
C LEU A 783 -0.99 -33.54 -34.26
N SER A 784 -0.23 -33.33 -35.34
CA SER A 784 -0.02 -34.34 -36.38
C SER A 784 0.94 -35.47 -35.98
N GLN A 785 1.74 -35.24 -34.93
CA GLN A 785 2.69 -36.18 -34.34
C GLN A 785 2.70 -35.97 -32.82
N ALA A 786 2.89 -37.05 -32.06
CA ALA A 786 3.03 -36.96 -30.62
C ALA A 786 4.37 -36.31 -30.23
N VAL A 787 4.32 -35.34 -29.33
CA VAL A 787 5.49 -34.79 -28.65
C VAL A 787 6.06 -35.87 -27.73
N LEU A 788 7.37 -36.08 -27.80
CA LEU A 788 8.07 -36.96 -26.87
C LEU A 788 8.44 -36.21 -25.59
N PHE A 789 8.55 -36.91 -24.47
CA PHE A 789 9.23 -36.42 -23.27
C PHE A 789 10.58 -35.79 -23.62
N ASP A 790 11.02 -34.79 -22.85
CA ASP A 790 12.22 -33.93 -23.04
C ASP A 790 12.15 -32.85 -24.13
N ARG A 791 11.17 -32.91 -25.04
CA ARG A 791 11.10 -31.96 -26.15
C ARG A 791 10.58 -30.60 -25.72
N THR A 792 11.35 -29.56 -26.04
CA THR A 792 10.87 -28.17 -25.95
C THR A 792 9.80 -27.91 -27.00
N VAL A 793 8.75 -27.21 -26.60
CA VAL A 793 7.61 -26.88 -27.46
C VAL A 793 7.25 -25.41 -27.28
N THR A 794 6.95 -24.72 -28.36
CA THR A 794 6.36 -23.37 -28.35
C THR A 794 5.07 -23.33 -29.17
N ILE A 795 4.17 -22.42 -28.80
CA ILE A 795 2.92 -22.12 -29.51
C ILE A 795 2.85 -20.63 -29.85
N SER A 796 2.42 -20.34 -31.06
CA SER A 796 1.85 -19.04 -31.44
C SER A 796 0.41 -19.23 -31.88
N TYR A 797 -0.44 -18.24 -31.63
CA TYR A 797 -1.78 -18.13 -32.20
C TYR A 797 -1.93 -16.74 -32.81
N THR A 798 -2.26 -16.69 -34.09
CA THR A 798 -2.48 -15.47 -34.86
C THR A 798 -3.97 -15.42 -35.21
N PRO A 799 -4.75 -14.46 -34.67
CA PRO A 799 -6.18 -14.35 -34.94
C PRO A 799 -6.50 -14.29 -36.44
N GLY A 800 -7.18 -15.32 -36.94
CA GLY A 800 -7.62 -15.42 -38.33
C GLY A 800 -8.92 -14.66 -38.60
N THR A 801 -9.61 -15.05 -39.68
CA THR A 801 -10.93 -14.46 -40.02
C THR A 801 -12.07 -14.93 -39.11
N LYS A 802 -11.81 -15.93 -38.25
CA LYS A 802 -12.72 -16.46 -37.23
C LYS A 802 -11.95 -16.65 -35.92
N PRO A 803 -11.58 -15.55 -35.24
CA PRO A 803 -10.75 -15.63 -34.04
C PRO A 803 -11.46 -16.40 -32.92
N LEU A 804 -10.67 -16.97 -32.00
CA LEU A 804 -11.17 -17.29 -30.66
C LEU A 804 -11.76 -16.03 -30.03
N ASN A 805 -12.94 -16.14 -29.44
CA ASN A 805 -13.56 -15.04 -28.68
C ASN A 805 -13.90 -15.51 -27.27
N ASP A 806 -13.90 -14.59 -26.31
CA ASP A 806 -14.52 -14.85 -25.00
C ASP A 806 -16.05 -14.90 -25.08
N TYR A 807 -16.75 -15.28 -24.00
CA TYR A 807 -18.22 -15.23 -23.97
C TYR A 807 -18.81 -13.82 -24.16
N ALA A 808 -18.00 -12.77 -24.03
CA ALA A 808 -18.40 -11.40 -24.29
C ALA A 808 -18.27 -11.01 -25.78
N GLY A 809 -17.71 -11.89 -26.62
CA GLY A 809 -17.51 -11.66 -28.04
C GLY A 809 -16.22 -10.90 -28.38
N TYR A 810 -15.30 -10.73 -27.42
CA TYR A 810 -14.02 -10.08 -27.66
C TYR A 810 -12.99 -11.07 -28.22
N PRO A 811 -12.30 -10.71 -29.33
CA PRO A 811 -11.28 -11.57 -29.90
C PRO A 811 -10.08 -11.66 -28.95
N VAL A 812 -9.65 -12.91 -28.71
CA VAL A 812 -8.42 -13.23 -27.97
C VAL A 812 -7.22 -12.60 -28.69
N LYS A 813 -6.38 -11.83 -27.97
CA LYS A 813 -5.14 -11.25 -28.53
C LYS A 813 -4.24 -12.39 -29.02
N GLY A 814 -3.58 -12.18 -30.16
CA GLY A 814 -2.57 -13.12 -30.65
C GLY A 814 -1.43 -13.32 -29.64
N ILE A 815 -0.88 -14.52 -29.62
CA ILE A 815 0.28 -14.89 -28.79
C ILE A 815 1.40 -15.39 -29.68
N THR A 816 2.66 -15.11 -29.30
CA THR A 816 3.83 -15.44 -30.12
C THR A 816 4.87 -16.19 -29.30
N ASN A 817 5.26 -17.38 -29.78
CA ASN A 817 6.34 -18.22 -29.25
C ASN A 817 6.26 -18.52 -27.73
N ILE A 818 5.05 -18.66 -27.20
CA ILE A 818 4.84 -18.99 -25.78
C ILE A 818 5.36 -20.41 -25.51
N PRO A 819 6.19 -20.64 -24.47
CA PRO A 819 6.64 -21.97 -24.10
C PRO A 819 5.49 -22.84 -23.58
N VAL A 820 5.49 -24.12 -23.96
CA VAL A 820 4.46 -25.09 -23.59
C VAL A 820 5.05 -26.13 -22.63
N THR A 821 4.35 -26.40 -21.52
CA THR A 821 4.77 -27.41 -20.53
C THR A 821 4.58 -28.82 -21.10
N ASN A 822 5.67 -29.53 -21.35
CA ASN A 822 5.62 -30.90 -21.88
C ASN A 822 5.43 -31.91 -20.74
N LEU A 823 4.23 -32.47 -20.65
CA LEU A 823 3.80 -33.48 -19.68
C LEU A 823 3.92 -34.92 -20.21
N SER A 824 4.30 -35.08 -21.48
CA SER A 824 4.35 -36.38 -22.17
C SER A 824 5.19 -37.41 -21.41
N PRO A 825 4.74 -38.66 -21.25
CA PRO A 825 5.41 -39.64 -20.39
C PRO A 825 6.80 -40.00 -20.89
N LYS A 826 7.76 -40.09 -19.97
CA LYS A 826 9.11 -40.56 -20.24
C LYS A 826 9.08 -41.98 -20.82
N PRO A 827 9.74 -42.26 -21.96
CA PRO A 827 9.84 -43.62 -22.48
C PRO A 827 10.36 -44.56 -21.40
N GLY A 828 9.57 -45.59 -21.07
CA GLY A 828 10.01 -46.61 -20.14
C GLY A 828 11.31 -47.24 -20.66
N ARG A 829 12.30 -47.44 -19.78
CA ARG A 829 13.47 -48.24 -20.12
C ARG A 829 12.97 -49.61 -20.58
N ALA A 830 13.18 -49.94 -21.85
CA ALA A 830 13.05 -51.31 -22.29
C ALA A 830 14.04 -52.14 -21.49
N PHE A 831 13.54 -53.06 -20.68
CA PHE A 831 14.37 -54.12 -20.13
C PHE A 831 14.75 -55.03 -21.30
N THR A 832 16.01 -54.95 -21.74
CA THR A 832 16.59 -56.01 -22.56
C THR A 832 16.57 -57.31 -21.75
N PRO A 833 16.13 -58.45 -22.34
CA PRO A 833 16.09 -59.74 -21.66
C PRO A 833 17.45 -60.22 -21.14
#